data_AF-A0A947QYY2-F1
#
_entry.id   AF-A0A947QYY2-F1
#
_cell.length_a   1.000
_cell.length_b   1.000
_cell.length_c   1.000
_cell.angle_alpha   90.00
_cell.angle_beta   90.00
_cell.angle_gamma   90.00
#
_symmetry.space_group_name_H-M   'P 1'
#
loop_
_entity.id
_entity.type
_entity.pdbx_description
1 polymer ?
#
loop_
_entity_poly.entity_id
_entity_poly.type
_entity_poly.pdbx_seq_one_letter_code
_entity_poly.pdbx_strand_id
1 'polypeptide(L)'
;MVEFTNSEQKKSFKKKATLKIDDILEIEFKPEDAVLLSPSLGMPAVVKKEDDCTAILELILLAKSDKLQQGNVAFHLRMSLWNEKDTTNDIVSNNKIFETYWYDKSTVNISKPVRASADNFGNGLTGADRNDANFKLKLAHLNIFPWILDRLSSYAYLYKVSVNLKDYQPGLYNIWWVNKKDYIELKNRPKWWNLVQHAKDLVSKDYKKELKEYGGGVTGKENVQASIYHPVYITKKKELNIGHVTDVHLDSRMNIYSQSIASVIEVKENCEGGITFDDRDRNVKNKDWYNPIKDIFINFNKLFTELCTRLFDNGSDIIVITGDLIDYNRSIHTPQTFRESPEKPSIAWDNLNRDYYQHALNKDKMNDDRNWFLFYEKLLELYDKKQKPIITILGNHDYVNFGVCPWPLGGGLWDGVYDQNLTRYESALMFGPGYKNSKEFISDLKERTDFVKWYTFFINPFPDFVVEYGDQSLFMVDWATNSSVFGAYAEGAGALNHAKNLFRENSDFQMSHGGYKSETADSSKPFEIRNYTIYQSWIKSKPPIKMLFMHATAICPRDDVSIGEINFSYKWTDDKLRYGTFDSRREEIIRDVETGDLGIIVSGHSHRNVVMEVKESHKGYAFTRAKEEHVNTEFMEPKHVIMVSSSGGPLPKYLPGAPYICACDDGPNRPNKYKTGFFYEKSTFSKNKLFRYEEGISRPSLISEESSINHNCLKAYIDDGKCPDCGMSASDMVKKPPRRHRPGGNILFFENGKVKIKSIFSEIKQSKPRKGPLCEKQGVFVDEMMLEGIKSEIKFNNWKHKIPINIISKNPFKYYGNMEFPSRVQYVTFSEGELDGGGRVRIEPSEKPYEKIVKQDIVKDSFEGFKDSAKHKEDFAFTRYYFGLNDIWDREINISKHFLAKAQDWAQKRRTDIINTAEFFSSYDPEYEKTHIDEFDGMIIEFRTIPDFEKRKNPHVCGY
;
A
#
# COMPACT_ATOMS: atom_id res chain seq x y z
N MET A 1 61.29 9.84 13.49
CA MET A 1 61.07 9.49 14.92
C MET A 1 59.57 9.29 15.15
N VAL A 2 59.16 8.08 15.52
CA VAL A 2 57.79 7.75 15.92
C VAL A 2 57.82 7.41 17.40
N GLU A 3 57.03 8.11 18.21
CA GLU A 3 56.95 7.90 19.66
C GLU A 3 55.61 7.21 19.95
N PHE A 4 55.63 6.07 20.64
CA PHE A 4 54.45 5.28 20.95
C PHE A 4 54.08 5.46 22.42
N THR A 5 52.89 5.98 22.68
CA THR A 5 52.26 5.97 24.01
C THR A 5 50.91 5.28 23.90
N ASN A 6 50.77 4.13 24.57
CA ASN A 6 49.48 3.47 24.75
C ASN A 6 49.21 3.32 26.26
N SER A 7 48.04 3.79 26.70
CA SER A 7 47.63 3.67 28.10
C SER A 7 46.95 2.31 28.34
N GLU A 8 47.63 1.53 29.16
CA GLU A 8 47.15 0.36 29.93
C GLU A 8 47.28 -1.06 29.32
N GLN A 9 48.49 -1.57 29.62
CA GLN A 9 48.84 -2.90 30.13
C GLN A 9 49.43 -3.98 29.19
N LYS A 10 50.78 -3.96 29.24
CA LYS A 10 51.75 -5.08 29.28
C LYS A 10 52.32 -5.63 27.96
N LYS A 11 53.09 -4.79 27.27
CA LYS A 11 54.55 -4.88 27.10
C LYS A 11 55.01 -3.64 26.32
N SER A 12 55.59 -2.67 27.01
CA SER A 12 56.16 -1.48 26.39
C SER A 12 57.27 -1.86 25.40
N PHE A 13 57.27 -1.32 24.18
CA PHE A 13 58.53 -1.14 23.44
C PHE A 13 59.36 -0.11 24.22
N LYS A 14 60.33 -0.58 25.00
CA LYS A 14 61.20 0.28 25.84
C LYS A 14 62.27 1.06 25.04
N LYS A 15 62.27 1.01 23.70
CA LYS A 15 63.28 1.68 22.89
C LYS A 15 62.63 2.56 21.83
N LYS A 16 63.05 3.83 21.79
CA LYS A 16 62.99 4.63 20.55
C LYS A 16 63.77 3.86 19.48
N ALA A 17 63.08 3.37 18.46
CA ALA A 17 63.70 2.75 17.30
C ALA A 17 63.73 3.78 16.16
N THR A 18 64.92 4.05 15.65
CA THR A 18 65.07 4.81 14.40
C THR A 18 64.88 3.79 13.27
N LEU A 19 63.69 3.80 12.67
CA LEU A 19 63.44 2.99 11.47
C LEU A 19 64.24 3.58 10.31
N LYS A 20 64.98 2.76 9.58
CA LYS A 20 65.59 3.12 8.30
C LYS A 20 64.51 3.16 7.22
N ILE A 21 64.81 3.85 6.13
CA ILE A 21 64.07 3.66 4.89
C ILE A 21 64.14 2.15 4.57
N ASP A 22 62.98 1.54 4.30
CA ASP A 22 62.75 0.11 4.06
C ASP A 22 62.59 -0.83 5.28
N ASP A 23 62.61 -0.32 6.52
CA ASP A 23 62.27 -1.15 7.69
C ASP A 23 60.77 -1.54 7.69
N ILE A 24 60.48 -2.83 7.87
CA ILE A 24 59.11 -3.36 7.96
C ILE A 24 58.63 -3.29 9.40
N LEU A 25 57.60 -2.47 9.66
CA LEU A 25 56.92 -2.42 10.96
C LEU A 25 55.74 -3.40 10.97
N GLU A 26 55.86 -4.47 11.75
CA GLU A 26 54.76 -5.41 11.96
C GLU A 26 53.96 -4.98 13.20
N ILE A 27 52.71 -4.56 12.98
CA ILE A 27 51.79 -4.12 14.04
C ILE A 27 50.75 -5.21 14.28
N GLU A 28 50.77 -5.81 15.48
CA GLU A 28 49.77 -6.79 15.86
C GLU A 28 48.54 -6.09 16.48
N PHE A 29 47.44 -6.06 15.74
CA PHE A 29 46.14 -5.64 16.29
C PHE A 29 45.41 -6.84 16.93
N LYS A 30 44.93 -6.64 18.16
CA LYS A 30 43.98 -7.57 18.79
C LYS A 30 42.62 -7.38 18.11
N PRO A 31 42.04 -8.44 17.54
CA PRO A 31 40.73 -8.36 16.94
C PRO A 31 39.67 -8.09 18.00
N GLU A 32 38.76 -7.18 17.69
CA GLU A 32 37.56 -6.96 18.50
C GLU A 32 36.36 -7.39 17.66
N ASP A 33 35.52 -8.28 18.20
CA ASP A 33 34.29 -8.72 17.55
C ASP A 33 33.24 -7.61 17.71
N ALA A 34 32.86 -6.99 16.59
CA ALA A 34 31.81 -5.98 16.55
C ALA A 34 30.92 -6.13 15.30
N VAL A 35 29.75 -5.52 15.35
CA VAL A 35 28.70 -5.54 14.32
C VAL A 35 28.21 -4.13 14.09
N LEU A 36 28.08 -3.76 12.83
CA LEU A 36 27.49 -2.48 12.45
C LEU A 36 25.97 -2.59 12.48
N LEU A 37 25.31 -1.70 13.23
CA LEU A 37 23.85 -1.58 13.28
C LEU A 37 23.33 -0.43 12.42
N SER A 38 24.06 0.68 12.36
CA SER A 38 23.71 1.88 11.59
C SER A 38 24.93 2.40 10.85
N PRO A 39 24.80 2.80 9.57
CA PRO A 39 23.56 2.81 8.77
C PRO A 39 23.09 1.40 8.42
N SER A 40 21.87 1.25 7.93
CA SER A 40 21.29 -0.01 7.46
C SER A 40 20.54 0.21 6.15
N LEU A 41 20.10 -0.86 5.48
CA LEU A 41 19.48 -0.76 4.15
C LEU A 41 18.25 0.17 4.13
N GLY A 42 17.40 0.10 5.15
CA GLY A 42 16.22 0.96 5.34
C GLY A 42 16.46 2.20 6.21
N MET A 43 17.68 2.38 6.72
CA MET A 43 18.12 3.58 7.43
C MET A 43 19.55 3.97 6.97
N PRO A 44 19.71 4.42 5.71
CA PRO A 44 21.00 4.80 5.18
C PRO A 44 21.54 6.04 5.89
N ALA A 45 22.86 6.18 5.93
CA ALA A 45 23.47 7.42 6.39
C ALA A 45 23.47 8.42 5.23
N VAL A 46 23.01 9.64 5.49
CA VAL A 46 23.00 10.72 4.50
C VAL A 46 23.94 11.81 4.99
N VAL A 47 25.08 11.96 4.32
CA VAL A 47 26.19 12.79 4.77
C VAL A 47 26.27 14.03 3.89
N LYS A 48 26.09 15.20 4.50
CA LYS A 48 26.37 16.47 3.85
C LYS A 48 27.87 16.69 3.80
N LYS A 49 28.38 16.98 2.61
CA LYS A 49 29.75 17.45 2.41
C LYS A 49 29.74 18.97 2.39
N GLU A 50 30.29 19.56 3.43
CA GLU A 50 30.38 21.01 3.62
C GLU A 50 31.42 21.66 2.68
N ASP A 51 31.40 22.98 2.56
CA ASP A 51 32.30 23.73 1.67
C ASP A 51 33.77 23.65 2.09
N ASP A 52 34.03 23.48 3.39
CA ASP A 52 35.35 23.18 3.96
C ASP A 52 35.80 21.72 3.73
N CYS A 53 35.02 20.98 2.93
CA CYS A 53 35.14 19.55 2.65
C CYS A 53 34.86 18.61 3.83
N THR A 54 34.43 19.11 4.99
CA THR A 54 34.05 18.27 6.13
C THR A 54 32.83 17.42 5.76
N ALA A 55 32.88 16.12 6.07
CA ALA A 55 31.77 15.21 5.83
C ALA A 55 31.69 14.20 6.98
N ILE A 56 30.79 14.41 7.93
CA ILE A 56 30.75 13.60 9.16
C ILE A 56 29.73 12.49 9.00
N LEU A 57 30.21 11.25 9.06
CA LEU A 57 29.40 10.04 9.12
C LEU A 57 29.25 9.59 10.57
N GLU A 58 28.03 9.29 11.01
CA GLU A 58 27.77 8.67 12.31
C GLU A 58 27.36 7.20 12.14
N LEU A 59 27.97 6.34 12.94
CA LEU A 59 27.76 4.90 12.94
C LEU A 59 27.37 4.42 14.33
N ILE A 60 26.61 3.32 14.37
CA ILE A 60 26.30 2.62 15.61
C ILE A 60 26.85 1.20 15.51
N LEU A 61 27.73 0.81 16.44
CA LEU A 61 28.36 -0.50 16.50
C LEU A 61 27.97 -1.23 17.78
N LEU A 62 27.71 -2.53 17.70
CA LEU A 62 27.69 -3.43 18.83
C LEU A 62 29.04 -4.13 18.96
N ALA A 63 29.62 -4.22 20.15
CA ALA A 63 30.86 -4.96 20.39
C ALA A 63 30.74 -5.91 21.58
N LYS A 64 31.54 -6.98 21.56
CA LYS A 64 31.64 -7.92 22.69
C LYS A 64 32.45 -7.38 23.87
N SER A 65 33.23 -6.32 23.64
CA SER A 65 34.22 -5.78 24.56
C SER A 65 33.99 -4.28 24.79
N ASP A 66 34.23 -3.83 26.03
CA ASP A 66 34.27 -2.41 26.42
C ASP A 66 35.59 -1.73 26.04
N LYS A 67 36.50 -2.46 25.38
CA LYS A 67 37.86 -2.02 25.06
C LYS A 67 38.04 -1.60 23.61
N LEU A 68 36.95 -1.38 22.87
CA LEU A 68 37.04 -0.97 21.47
C LEU A 68 37.75 0.38 21.38
N GLN A 69 38.89 0.46 20.70
CA GLN A 69 39.63 1.72 20.51
C GLN A 69 39.44 2.27 19.10
N GLN A 70 39.72 3.56 18.93
CA GLN A 70 39.70 4.24 17.63
C GLN A 70 40.57 3.54 16.58
N GLY A 71 41.78 3.11 16.96
CA GLY A 71 42.66 2.36 16.06
C GLY A 71 42.08 1.03 15.60
N ASN A 72 41.30 0.34 16.45
CA ASN A 72 40.57 -0.87 16.05
C ASN A 72 39.50 -0.53 15.02
N VAL A 73 38.69 0.50 15.29
CA VAL A 73 37.62 0.94 14.38
C VAL A 73 38.19 1.35 13.02
N ALA A 74 39.23 2.20 12.99
CA ALA A 74 39.88 2.61 11.75
C ALA A 74 40.47 1.42 10.98
N PHE A 75 41.02 0.43 11.69
CA PHE A 75 41.56 -0.78 11.09
C PHE A 75 40.48 -1.73 10.55
N HIS A 76 39.29 -1.81 11.15
CA HIS A 76 38.24 -2.75 10.75
C HIS A 76 37.24 -2.17 9.76
N LEU A 77 37.03 -0.85 9.76
CA LEU A 77 36.07 -0.19 8.89
C LEU A 77 36.58 -0.14 7.44
N ARG A 78 35.78 -0.61 6.49
CA ARG A 78 36.03 -0.46 5.05
C ARG A 78 34.84 0.21 4.39
N MET A 79 35.10 0.85 3.25
CA MET A 79 34.09 1.54 2.47
C MET A 79 34.37 1.30 0.99
N SER A 80 33.38 0.81 0.25
CA SER A 80 33.44 0.64 -1.20
C SER A 80 32.33 1.44 -1.87
N LEU A 81 32.49 1.74 -3.16
CA LEU A 81 31.37 2.27 -3.94
C LEU A 81 30.24 1.23 -3.96
N TRP A 82 28.99 1.68 -4.05
CA TRP A 82 27.84 0.77 -3.99
C TRP A 82 27.84 -0.30 -5.09
N ASN A 83 28.26 0.05 -6.31
CA ASN A 83 28.42 -0.89 -7.42
C ASN A 83 29.53 -1.94 -7.20
N GLU A 84 30.42 -1.71 -6.22
CA GLU A 84 31.52 -2.59 -5.79
C GLU A 84 31.21 -3.22 -4.42
N LYS A 85 29.96 -3.14 -3.94
CA LYS A 85 29.58 -3.70 -2.63
C LYS A 85 29.85 -5.21 -2.57
N ASP A 86 29.68 -5.92 -3.67
CA ASP A 86 29.81 -7.39 -3.69
C ASP A 86 31.24 -7.88 -4.07
N THR A 87 32.21 -6.98 -4.27
CA THR A 87 33.58 -7.33 -4.71
C THR A 87 34.60 -7.34 -3.56
N THR A 88 34.95 -8.53 -3.06
CA THR A 88 35.72 -8.71 -1.81
C THR A 88 37.20 -8.29 -1.86
N ASN A 89 37.88 -8.37 -3.02
CA ASN A 89 39.33 -8.10 -3.09
C ASN A 89 39.70 -6.62 -2.88
N ASP A 90 38.89 -5.71 -3.42
CA ASP A 90 39.12 -4.27 -3.30
C ASP A 90 38.72 -3.78 -1.90
N ILE A 91 37.73 -4.43 -1.27
CA ILE A 91 37.27 -4.10 0.08
C ILE A 91 38.35 -4.39 1.12
N VAL A 92 39.02 -5.56 1.06
CA VAL A 92 40.04 -5.95 2.05
C VAL A 92 41.30 -5.08 1.92
N SER A 93 41.65 -4.67 0.71
CA SER A 93 42.84 -3.86 0.43
C SER A 93 42.62 -2.34 0.63
N ASN A 94 41.38 -1.85 0.62
CA ASN A 94 41.07 -0.44 0.80
C ASN A 94 41.24 0.03 2.25
N ASN A 95 42.47 0.39 2.62
CA ASN A 95 42.80 0.88 3.95
C ASN A 95 42.72 2.41 4.08
N LYS A 96 41.99 3.11 3.19
CA LYS A 96 42.00 4.58 3.15
C LYS A 96 41.64 5.25 4.48
N ILE A 97 40.63 4.72 5.20
CA ILE A 97 40.25 5.22 6.53
C ILE A 97 41.39 5.02 7.54
N PHE A 98 42.02 3.83 7.51
CA PHE A 98 43.15 3.50 8.39
C PHE A 98 44.40 4.34 8.08
N GLU A 99 44.77 4.49 6.81
CA GLU A 99 45.87 5.34 6.35
C GLU A 99 45.66 6.78 6.80
N THR A 100 44.44 7.31 6.60
CA THR A 100 44.08 8.67 7.00
C THR A 100 44.20 8.88 8.50
N TYR A 101 43.83 7.88 9.32
CA TYR A 101 44.02 7.87 10.76
C TYR A 101 45.50 7.79 11.15
N TRP A 102 46.29 6.94 10.48
CA TRP A 102 47.68 6.67 10.83
C TRP A 102 48.65 7.83 10.53
N TYR A 103 48.42 8.56 9.43
CA TYR A 103 49.29 9.66 9.01
C TYR A 103 49.09 10.96 9.80
N ASP A 104 48.08 11.04 10.68
CA ASP A 104 47.73 12.27 11.40
C ASP A 104 47.83 12.08 12.90
N LYS A 105 48.88 12.67 13.49
CA LYS A 105 49.27 12.48 14.89
C LYS A 105 48.44 13.29 15.89
N SER A 106 47.32 13.90 15.48
CA SER A 106 46.46 14.62 16.42
C SER A 106 45.87 13.61 17.42
N THR A 107 46.39 13.61 18.64
CA THR A 107 45.89 12.82 19.77
C THR A 107 44.44 13.17 20.06
N VAL A 108 43.51 12.28 19.74
CA VAL A 108 42.09 12.42 20.07
C VAL A 108 41.82 11.65 21.37
N ASN A 109 41.42 12.36 22.41
CA ASN A 109 40.99 11.75 23.67
C ASN A 109 39.63 11.06 23.50
N ILE A 110 39.55 9.77 23.84
CA ILE A 110 38.27 9.06 23.96
C ILE A 110 37.57 9.59 25.21
N SER A 111 36.35 10.10 25.07
CA SER A 111 35.53 10.51 26.21
C SER A 111 35.27 9.30 27.12
N LYS A 112 35.39 9.47 28.45
CA LYS A 112 35.10 8.41 29.42
C LYS A 112 33.69 7.83 29.19
N PRO A 113 33.47 6.52 29.36
CA PRO A 113 32.15 5.92 29.25
C PRO A 113 31.16 6.61 30.18
N VAL A 114 30.00 7.03 29.67
CA VAL A 114 28.92 7.65 30.46
C VAL A 114 27.79 6.64 30.63
N ARG A 115 27.41 6.33 31.88
CA ARG A 115 26.34 5.37 32.22
C ARG A 115 24.94 5.95 31.96
N ALA A 116 24.01 5.08 31.57
CA ALA A 116 22.65 5.44 31.17
C ALA A 116 21.86 6.00 32.33
N SER A 117 21.20 7.13 32.11
CA SER A 117 20.08 7.58 32.94
C SER A 117 19.01 8.20 32.06
N ALA A 118 17.78 8.26 32.58
CA ALA A 118 16.68 8.98 31.94
C ALA A 118 17.05 10.46 31.63
N ASP A 119 17.92 11.05 32.46
CA ASP A 119 18.34 12.45 32.34
C ASP A 119 19.37 12.70 31.23
N ASN A 120 20.01 11.65 30.72
CA ASN A 120 21.08 11.73 29.72
C ASN A 120 20.67 11.14 28.35
N PHE A 121 19.41 10.73 28.19
CA PHE A 121 18.87 10.22 26.94
C PHE A 121 18.56 11.39 25.99
N GLY A 122 19.16 11.39 24.79
CA GLY A 122 18.97 12.47 23.80
C GLY A 122 19.92 13.66 23.95
N ASN A 123 20.70 13.74 25.04
CA ASN A 123 21.84 14.65 25.11
C ASN A 123 22.95 14.08 24.23
N GLY A 124 23.06 14.60 23.00
CA GLY A 124 24.22 14.35 22.16
C GLY A 124 25.52 14.61 22.92
N LEU A 125 26.60 13.94 22.50
CA LEU A 125 27.93 14.04 23.12
C LEU A 125 28.24 15.46 23.63
N THR A 126 28.33 15.62 24.96
CA THR A 126 29.04 16.74 25.56
C THR A 126 30.51 16.59 25.15
N GLY A 127 30.91 17.28 24.09
CA GLY A 127 32.26 17.23 23.52
C GLY A 127 32.37 16.88 22.04
N ALA A 128 31.26 16.61 21.33
CA ALA A 128 31.26 16.65 19.86
C ALA A 128 31.23 18.11 19.40
N ASP A 129 32.36 18.82 19.58
CA ASP A 129 32.51 20.14 18.97
C ASP A 129 32.47 19.95 17.45
N ARG A 130 31.31 20.27 16.84
CA ARG A 130 31.14 20.25 15.38
C ARG A 130 32.09 21.23 14.69
N ASN A 131 32.73 22.13 15.43
CA ASN A 131 33.68 23.11 14.93
C ASN A 131 35.13 22.59 14.84
N ASP A 132 35.40 21.36 15.29
CA ASP A 132 36.71 20.74 15.16
C ASP A 132 36.87 20.10 13.77
N ALA A 133 37.02 20.91 12.72
CA ALA A 133 37.16 20.46 11.33
C ALA A 133 38.34 19.47 11.09
N ASN A 134 39.24 19.31 12.08
CA ASN A 134 40.39 18.43 12.04
C ASN A 134 40.15 17.03 12.63
N PHE A 135 39.00 16.74 13.25
CA PHE A 135 38.77 15.39 13.78
C PHE A 135 38.50 14.37 12.66
N LYS A 136 39.05 13.17 12.82
CA LYS A 136 38.93 12.06 11.84
C LYS A 136 38.07 10.92 12.33
N LEU A 137 38.19 10.58 13.62
CA LEU A 137 37.44 9.50 14.26
C LEU A 137 37.15 9.86 15.72
N LYS A 138 35.88 9.90 16.13
CA LYS A 138 35.46 10.05 17.54
C LYS A 138 34.66 8.82 17.96
N LEU A 139 34.91 8.31 19.16
CA LEU A 139 34.25 7.14 19.74
C LEU A 139 33.58 7.54 21.04
N ALA A 140 32.31 7.20 21.18
CA ALA A 140 31.58 7.34 22.43
C ALA A 140 30.81 6.07 22.76
N HIS A 141 30.81 5.68 24.02
CA HIS A 141 29.86 4.70 24.52
C HIS A 141 28.46 5.28 24.46
N LEU A 142 27.52 4.54 23.87
CA LEU A 142 26.11 4.80 24.02
C LEU A 142 25.53 3.87 25.06
N ASN A 143 24.57 4.42 25.78
CA ASN A 143 23.70 3.67 26.64
C ASN A 143 22.65 2.93 25.82
N ILE A 144 22.39 1.69 26.19
CA ILE A 144 21.79 0.69 25.30
C ILE A 144 20.44 0.25 25.83
N PHE A 145 19.57 -0.04 24.87
CA PHE A 145 18.34 -0.81 25.01
C PHE A 145 18.65 -2.26 25.41
N PRO A 146 18.37 -2.69 26.65
CA PRO A 146 18.77 -4.01 27.16
C PRO A 146 18.25 -5.19 26.32
N TRP A 147 17.14 -5.02 25.59
CA TRP A 147 16.50 -6.09 24.82
C TRP A 147 17.15 -6.39 23.46
N ILE A 148 17.85 -5.42 22.83
CA ILE A 148 18.67 -5.67 21.63
C ILE A 148 19.90 -6.50 22.04
N LEU A 149 20.47 -6.19 23.21
CA LEU A 149 21.58 -6.96 23.78
C LEU A 149 21.13 -8.35 24.25
N ASP A 150 19.94 -8.51 24.82
CA ASP A 150 19.39 -9.84 25.18
C ASP A 150 19.21 -10.74 23.96
N ARG A 151 18.74 -10.19 22.83
CA ARG A 151 18.62 -10.92 21.56
C ARG A 151 19.99 -11.25 20.94
N LEU A 152 21.00 -10.43 21.23
CA LEU A 152 22.36 -10.55 20.72
C LEU A 152 23.33 -10.80 21.88
N SER A 153 22.99 -11.72 22.79
CA SER A 153 23.62 -11.96 24.11
C SER A 153 25.15 -12.08 24.15
N SER A 154 25.81 -12.18 23.00
CA SER A 154 27.25 -12.16 22.85
C SER A 154 27.88 -10.76 22.69
N TYR A 155 27.11 -9.71 22.37
CA TYR A 155 27.56 -8.32 22.20
C TYR A 155 26.96 -7.45 23.31
N ALA A 156 27.76 -7.04 24.29
CA ALA A 156 27.28 -6.34 25.50
C ALA A 156 27.42 -4.81 25.45
N TYR A 157 28.06 -4.26 24.42
CA TYR A 157 28.44 -2.84 24.35
C TYR A 157 28.00 -2.20 23.05
N LEU A 158 27.56 -0.94 23.09
CA LEU A 158 27.12 -0.14 21.95
C LEU A 158 27.99 1.10 21.89
N TYR A 159 28.47 1.41 20.69
CA TYR A 159 29.32 2.54 20.43
C TYR A 159 28.69 3.42 19.36
N LYS A 160 28.72 4.72 19.59
CA LYS A 160 28.58 5.71 18.52
C LYS A 160 29.97 6.05 18.01
N VAL A 161 30.15 5.94 16.70
CA VAL A 161 31.39 6.30 16.01
C VAL A 161 31.10 7.43 15.05
N SER A 162 31.94 8.47 15.05
CA SER A 162 31.89 9.53 14.04
C SER A 162 33.15 9.46 13.17
N VAL A 163 33.00 9.35 11.86
CA VAL A 163 34.08 9.25 10.86
C VAL A 163 34.04 10.48 9.96
N ASN A 164 35.18 11.13 9.72
CA ASN A 164 35.28 12.22 8.75
C ASN A 164 35.64 11.67 7.35
N LEU A 165 34.71 11.82 6.42
CA LEU A 165 34.77 11.36 5.04
C LEU A 165 35.23 12.45 4.06
N LYS A 166 35.97 13.47 4.53
CA LYS A 166 36.40 14.61 3.69
C LYS A 166 37.04 14.22 2.36
N ASP A 167 37.79 13.12 2.34
CA ASP A 167 38.53 12.62 1.18
C ASP A 167 37.68 11.75 0.23
N TYR A 168 36.41 11.51 0.55
CA TYR A 168 35.45 10.78 -0.28
C TYR A 168 34.67 11.73 -1.19
N GLN A 169 34.38 11.28 -2.40
CA GLN A 169 33.60 12.05 -3.36
C GLN A 169 32.09 11.88 -3.10
N PRO A 170 31.25 12.80 -3.59
CA PRO A 170 29.80 12.57 -3.60
C PRO A 170 29.45 11.27 -4.34
N GLY A 171 28.53 10.49 -3.79
CA GLY A 171 28.15 9.17 -4.31
C GLY A 171 27.54 8.27 -3.25
N LEU A 172 27.06 7.10 -3.68
CA LEU A 172 26.58 6.05 -2.80
C LEU A 172 27.68 5.01 -2.56
N TYR A 173 27.87 4.67 -1.29
CA TYR A 173 28.87 3.74 -0.81
C TYR A 173 28.23 2.68 0.07
N ASN A 174 28.93 1.56 0.27
CA ASN A 174 28.61 0.59 1.30
C ASN A 174 29.75 0.48 2.31
N ILE A 175 29.40 0.37 3.59
CA ILE A 175 30.37 0.18 4.68
C ILE A 175 30.43 -1.27 5.12
N TRP A 176 31.65 -1.71 5.47
CA TRP A 176 31.93 -3.03 6.00
C TRP A 176 32.68 -2.95 7.31
N TRP A 177 32.38 -3.89 8.21
CA TRP A 177 33.22 -4.22 9.35
C TRP A 177 33.97 -5.52 9.04
N VAL A 178 35.28 -5.44 8.78
CA VAL A 178 36.09 -6.60 8.43
C VAL A 178 36.77 -7.16 9.67
N ASN A 179 36.33 -8.31 10.18
CA ASN A 179 37.00 -8.96 11.30
C ASN A 179 38.37 -9.54 10.93
N LYS A 180 39.24 -9.75 11.92
CA LYS A 180 40.59 -10.31 11.69
C LYS A 180 40.58 -11.73 11.15
N LYS A 181 39.64 -12.57 11.60
CA LYS A 181 39.51 -13.94 11.08
C LYS A 181 39.21 -13.91 9.59
N ASP A 182 38.25 -13.07 9.17
CA ASP A 182 37.91 -12.88 7.77
C ASP A 182 39.08 -12.27 6.99
N TYR A 183 39.77 -11.27 7.54
CA TYR A 183 40.98 -10.70 6.94
C TYR A 183 42.07 -11.76 6.68
N ILE A 184 42.36 -12.62 7.66
CA ILE A 184 43.37 -13.68 7.57
C ILE A 184 42.93 -14.80 6.62
N GLU A 185 41.65 -15.19 6.65
CA GLU A 185 41.09 -16.23 5.77
C GLU A 185 41.00 -15.77 4.31
N LEU A 186 40.65 -14.49 4.07
CA LEU A 186 40.48 -13.91 2.73
C LEU A 186 41.81 -13.59 2.05
N LYS A 187 42.87 -13.28 2.81
CA LYS A 187 44.23 -13.01 2.26
C LYS A 187 44.78 -14.18 1.43
N ASN A 188 44.33 -15.41 1.68
CA ASN A 188 44.89 -16.64 1.11
C ASN A 188 43.90 -17.46 0.24
N ARG A 189 42.70 -16.95 -0.06
CA ARG A 189 41.65 -17.71 -0.78
C ARG A 189 41.18 -17.04 -2.09
N PRO A 190 40.61 -17.81 -3.05
CA PRO A 190 40.17 -17.28 -4.34
C PRO A 190 39.06 -16.22 -4.23
N LYS A 191 39.01 -15.37 -5.27
CA LYS A 191 38.23 -14.13 -5.43
C LYS A 191 36.71 -14.17 -5.16
N TRP A 192 36.11 -15.31 -4.85
CA TRP A 192 34.65 -15.51 -4.71
C TRP A 192 34.22 -15.93 -3.29
N TRP A 193 35.12 -15.91 -2.31
CA TRP A 193 34.80 -16.25 -0.92
C TRP A 193 34.20 -15.02 -0.20
N ASN A 194 32.89 -15.05 0.07
CA ASN A 194 32.14 -13.91 0.62
C ASN A 194 32.36 -13.71 2.13
N LEU A 195 32.36 -12.45 2.57
CA LEU A 195 32.42 -11.93 3.96
C LEU A 195 31.22 -12.33 4.87
N VAL A 196 30.51 -13.38 4.49
CA VAL A 196 29.19 -13.81 5.01
C VAL A 196 29.32 -14.66 6.28
N GLN A 197 30.53 -15.06 6.66
CA GLN A 197 30.76 -15.94 7.81
C GLN A 197 30.26 -15.34 9.13
N HIS A 198 30.29 -14.02 9.30
CA HIS A 198 29.85 -13.41 10.55
C HIS A 198 28.33 -13.20 10.64
N ALA A 199 27.68 -12.83 9.53
CA ALA A 199 26.22 -12.86 9.44
C ALA A 199 25.68 -14.28 9.72
N LYS A 200 26.43 -15.33 9.30
CA LYS A 200 26.10 -16.72 9.62
C LYS A 200 26.17 -17.06 11.12
N ASP A 201 26.93 -16.32 11.93
CA ASP A 201 27.07 -16.58 13.36
C ASP A 201 26.08 -15.76 14.21
N LEU A 202 25.66 -14.59 13.71
CA LEU A 202 24.64 -13.71 14.32
C LEU A 202 23.22 -14.19 14.08
N VAL A 203 22.97 -14.76 12.91
CA VAL A 203 21.66 -15.22 12.49
C VAL A 203 21.50 -16.67 12.97
N SER A 204 20.46 -16.96 13.77
CA SER A 204 20.14 -18.35 14.13
C SER A 204 20.03 -19.21 12.86
N LYS A 205 20.26 -20.52 12.97
CA LYS A 205 20.11 -21.43 11.81
C LYS A 205 18.76 -21.27 11.09
N ASP A 206 17.76 -20.68 11.76
CA ASP A 206 16.37 -20.55 11.32
C ASP A 206 16.11 -19.42 10.30
N TYR A 207 17.00 -18.42 10.17
CA TYR A 207 16.81 -17.33 9.19
C TYR A 207 17.82 -17.35 8.04
N LYS A 208 18.71 -18.35 8.00
CA LYS A 208 19.55 -18.65 6.84
C LYS A 208 18.68 -19.32 5.78
N LYS A 209 17.86 -18.54 5.10
CA LYS A 209 16.96 -19.08 4.10
C LYS A 209 17.41 -18.71 2.71
N GLU A 210 17.72 -19.74 1.94
CA GLU A 210 18.04 -19.65 0.53
C GLU A 210 16.75 -19.66 -0.31
N LEU A 211 16.70 -18.96 -1.44
CA LEU A 211 15.51 -18.92 -2.32
C LEU A 211 15.01 -20.34 -2.70
N LYS A 212 15.92 -21.32 -2.76
CA LYS A 212 15.59 -22.73 -3.05
C LYS A 212 14.99 -23.50 -1.87
N GLU A 213 15.26 -23.10 -0.63
CA GLU A 213 14.69 -23.75 0.59
C GLU A 213 13.19 -23.47 0.74
N TYR A 214 12.75 -22.52 -0.07
CA TYR A 214 11.43 -21.99 -0.24
C TYR A 214 10.68 -22.68 -1.42
N GLY A 215 11.30 -23.60 -2.17
CA GLY A 215 10.57 -24.39 -3.16
C GLY A 215 11.45 -25.15 -4.14
N GLY A 216 11.01 -26.36 -4.51
CA GLY A 216 11.66 -27.22 -5.51
C GLY A 216 11.51 -26.69 -6.93
N GLY A 217 12.19 -25.58 -7.26
CA GLY A 217 12.09 -24.97 -8.58
C GLY A 217 13.23 -24.04 -8.98
N VAL A 218 14.01 -23.54 -8.02
CA VAL A 218 15.14 -22.62 -8.21
C VAL A 218 16.37 -23.38 -8.68
N THR A 219 16.88 -23.09 -9.89
CA THR A 219 18.07 -23.74 -10.45
C THR A 219 19.32 -22.86 -10.27
N GLY A 220 20.36 -23.42 -9.65
CA GLY A 220 21.81 -23.17 -9.83
C GLY A 220 22.45 -21.76 -9.80
N LYS A 221 21.72 -20.66 -10.02
CA LYS A 221 22.27 -19.28 -10.10
C LYS A 221 21.39 -18.22 -9.43
N GLU A 222 20.11 -18.49 -9.20
CA GLU A 222 19.13 -17.54 -8.60
C GLU A 222 19.05 -17.64 -7.07
N ASN A 223 19.99 -18.34 -6.45
CA ASN A 223 19.96 -18.55 -5.02
C ASN A 223 20.52 -17.32 -4.28
N VAL A 224 19.69 -16.27 -4.19
CA VAL A 224 20.05 -15.02 -3.53
C VAL A 224 20.19 -15.28 -2.03
N GLN A 225 21.36 -14.95 -1.49
CA GLN A 225 21.62 -14.97 -0.06
C GLN A 225 21.40 -13.55 0.49
N ALA A 226 20.52 -13.41 1.48
CA ALA A 226 20.34 -12.14 2.18
C ALA A 226 21.65 -11.74 2.89
N SER A 227 22.06 -10.49 2.70
CA SER A 227 23.26 -9.88 3.27
C SER A 227 22.87 -8.60 4.00
N ILE A 228 23.63 -8.21 5.01
CA ILE A 228 23.40 -6.95 5.70
C ILE A 228 24.21 -5.87 4.96
N TYR A 229 23.52 -4.84 4.49
CA TYR A 229 24.13 -3.70 3.81
C TYR A 229 24.02 -2.44 4.67
N HIS A 230 25.00 -1.56 4.51
CA HIS A 230 25.18 -0.33 5.29
C HIS A 230 25.43 0.86 4.33
N PRO A 231 24.38 1.35 3.64
CA PRO A 231 24.51 2.38 2.63
C PRO A 231 24.89 3.74 3.23
N VAL A 232 25.79 4.45 2.56
CA VAL A 232 26.18 5.84 2.88
C VAL A 232 26.08 6.69 1.63
N TYR A 233 25.23 7.70 1.65
CA TYR A 233 25.07 8.65 0.57
C TYR A 233 25.75 9.97 0.91
N ILE A 234 26.77 10.36 0.13
CA ILE A 234 27.50 11.60 0.30
C ILE A 234 27.06 12.59 -0.78
N THR A 235 26.69 13.81 -0.39
CA THR A 235 26.27 14.85 -1.33
C THR A 235 26.58 16.25 -0.83
N LYS A 236 26.79 17.18 -1.76
CA LYS A 236 27.03 18.61 -1.51
C LYS A 236 25.76 19.46 -1.56
N LYS A 237 24.59 18.84 -1.78
CA LYS A 237 23.34 19.57 -1.91
C LYS A 237 23.03 20.29 -0.59
N LYS A 238 22.49 21.51 -0.66
CA LYS A 238 22.11 22.23 0.55
C LYS A 238 20.90 21.57 1.23
N GLU A 239 19.88 21.26 0.44
CA GLU A 239 18.61 20.69 0.86
C GLU A 239 18.25 19.52 -0.08
N LEU A 240 17.89 18.37 0.48
CA LEU A 240 17.48 17.19 -0.27
C LEU A 240 16.04 17.33 -0.74
N ASN A 241 15.79 16.92 -1.98
CA ASN A 241 14.43 16.66 -2.45
C ASN A 241 14.02 15.28 -1.94
N ILE A 242 12.83 15.19 -1.36
CA ILE A 242 12.36 13.97 -0.71
C ILE A 242 11.21 13.40 -1.52
N GLY A 243 11.42 12.22 -2.10
CA GLY A 243 10.35 11.38 -2.61
C GLY A 243 9.68 10.66 -1.45
N HIS A 244 8.35 10.56 -1.47
CA HIS A 244 7.56 9.84 -0.49
C HIS A 244 6.60 8.90 -1.20
N VAL A 245 6.57 7.66 -0.74
CA VAL A 245 5.62 6.64 -1.17
C VAL A 245 5.16 5.89 0.08
N THR A 246 3.92 5.45 0.09
CA THR A 246 3.35 4.74 1.25
C THR A 246 2.41 3.64 0.80
N ASP A 247 2.17 2.65 1.65
CA ASP A 247 1.19 1.59 1.41
C ASP A 247 1.44 0.92 0.07
N VAL A 248 2.62 0.30 -0.02
CA VAL A 248 3.10 -0.35 -1.25
C VAL A 248 2.63 -1.80 -1.34
N HIS A 249 2.31 -2.43 -0.19
CA HIS A 249 1.66 -3.73 -0.09
C HIS A 249 2.28 -4.80 -1.01
N LEU A 250 3.60 -5.02 -0.88
CA LEU A 250 4.27 -6.03 -1.67
C LEU A 250 3.84 -7.43 -1.28
N ASP A 251 3.55 -8.26 -2.27
CA ASP A 251 3.14 -9.65 -2.06
C ASP A 251 3.60 -10.52 -3.22
N SER A 252 4.31 -11.59 -2.89
CA SER A 252 4.79 -12.59 -3.84
C SER A 252 3.67 -13.20 -4.70
N ARG A 253 2.43 -13.30 -4.20
CA ARG A 253 1.27 -13.79 -4.97
C ARG A 253 0.92 -12.88 -6.14
N MET A 254 1.21 -11.58 -6.04
CA MET A 254 1.00 -10.64 -7.14
C MET A 254 1.77 -11.08 -8.40
N ASN A 255 2.92 -11.75 -8.24
CA ASN A 255 3.69 -12.29 -9.36
C ASN A 255 3.00 -13.49 -10.01
N ILE A 256 2.37 -14.37 -9.21
CA ILE A 256 1.56 -15.50 -9.71
C ILE A 256 0.34 -14.96 -10.48
N TYR A 257 -0.39 -14.02 -9.87
CA TYR A 257 -1.59 -13.41 -10.46
C TYR A 257 -1.29 -12.62 -11.73
N SER A 258 -0.15 -11.92 -11.78
CA SER A 258 0.30 -11.21 -12.98
C SER A 258 0.71 -12.11 -14.14
N GLN A 259 0.68 -13.42 -13.94
CA GLN A 259 0.89 -14.43 -14.97
C GLN A 259 -0.39 -15.23 -15.26
N SER A 260 -1.53 -14.88 -14.65
CA SER A 260 -2.79 -15.60 -14.83
C SER A 260 -3.28 -15.49 -16.28
N ILE A 261 -3.36 -16.64 -16.94
CA ILE A 261 -3.91 -16.80 -18.29
C ILE A 261 -5.43 -17.00 -18.29
N ALA A 262 -6.08 -16.96 -17.12
CA ALA A 262 -7.54 -17.07 -17.03
C ALA A 262 -8.21 -15.89 -17.76
N SER A 263 -9.33 -16.14 -18.42
CA SER A 263 -10.17 -15.12 -19.07
C SER A 263 -11.62 -15.34 -18.66
N VAL A 264 -12.42 -14.27 -18.68
CA VAL A 264 -13.87 -14.39 -18.43
C VAL A 264 -14.52 -15.21 -19.54
N ILE A 265 -14.23 -14.87 -20.79
CA ILE A 265 -14.75 -15.52 -21.99
C ILE A 265 -13.73 -16.56 -22.48
N GLU A 266 -14.13 -17.84 -22.49
CA GLU A 266 -13.31 -19.00 -22.87
C GLU A 266 -14.10 -19.94 -23.80
N VAL A 267 -14.63 -19.42 -24.92
CA VAL A 267 -15.53 -20.14 -25.82
C VAL A 267 -14.85 -21.21 -26.67
N LYS A 268 -15.63 -22.16 -27.21
CA LYS A 268 -15.15 -23.30 -28.01
C LYS A 268 -14.25 -22.92 -29.18
N GLU A 269 -14.55 -21.82 -29.86
CA GLU A 269 -13.76 -21.30 -30.98
C GLU A 269 -12.35 -20.90 -30.54
N ASN A 270 -12.16 -20.55 -29.26
CA ASN A 270 -10.86 -20.27 -28.64
C ASN A 270 -10.14 -21.51 -28.08
N CYS A 271 -10.73 -22.71 -28.18
CA CYS A 271 -10.31 -23.88 -27.41
C CYS A 271 -9.64 -25.00 -28.20
N GLU A 272 -8.78 -24.69 -29.17
CA GLU A 272 -7.96 -25.74 -29.80
C GLU A 272 -6.72 -26.09 -28.96
N GLY A 273 -6.68 -27.32 -28.47
CA GLY A 273 -5.42 -28.03 -28.23
C GLY A 273 -4.56 -27.55 -27.07
N GLY A 274 -5.14 -27.37 -25.87
CA GLY A 274 -4.38 -27.24 -24.62
C GLY A 274 -3.37 -26.07 -24.57
N ILE A 275 -2.59 -26.01 -23.49
CA ILE A 275 -1.49 -25.05 -23.35
C ILE A 275 -0.27 -25.66 -24.02
N THR A 276 0.22 -25.06 -25.11
CA THR A 276 1.56 -25.36 -25.63
C THR A 276 2.57 -24.62 -24.75
N PHE A 277 3.34 -25.35 -23.94
CA PHE A 277 4.24 -24.80 -22.93
C PHE A 277 5.42 -23.96 -23.47
N ASP A 278 5.61 -23.93 -24.79
CA ASP A 278 6.76 -23.28 -25.43
C ASP A 278 6.56 -21.76 -25.65
N ASP A 279 5.33 -21.29 -25.81
CA ASP A 279 5.01 -19.87 -25.91
C ASP A 279 4.22 -19.46 -24.66
N ARG A 280 4.65 -18.41 -23.96
CA ARG A 280 4.09 -17.93 -22.67
C ARG A 280 2.66 -17.36 -22.77
N ASP A 281 1.98 -17.68 -23.85
CA ASP A 281 0.63 -17.29 -24.23
C ASP A 281 -0.19 -18.52 -24.61
N ARG A 282 -1.50 -18.48 -24.31
CA ARG A 282 -2.41 -19.52 -24.75
C ARG A 282 -2.59 -19.43 -26.26
N ASN A 283 -2.54 -20.57 -26.96
CA ASN A 283 -2.95 -20.61 -28.36
C ASN A 283 -4.47 -20.40 -28.44
N VAL A 284 -4.90 -19.22 -28.86
CA VAL A 284 -6.30 -18.84 -29.01
C VAL A 284 -6.54 -18.45 -30.46
N LYS A 285 -7.59 -19.01 -31.08
CA LYS A 285 -7.94 -18.67 -32.48
C LYS A 285 -8.47 -17.25 -32.59
N ASN A 286 -9.31 -16.83 -31.65
CA ASN A 286 -9.94 -15.54 -31.60
C ASN A 286 -9.39 -14.70 -30.44
N LYS A 287 -8.32 -13.96 -30.75
CA LYS A 287 -7.65 -13.05 -29.81
C LYS A 287 -8.54 -11.91 -29.32
N ASP A 288 -9.57 -11.53 -30.07
CA ASP A 288 -10.43 -10.42 -29.70
C ASP A 288 -11.26 -10.74 -28.44
N TRP A 289 -11.54 -12.02 -28.18
CA TRP A 289 -12.34 -12.46 -27.01
C TRP A 289 -11.50 -12.90 -25.82
N TYR A 290 -10.23 -13.20 -26.05
CA TYR A 290 -9.32 -13.60 -25.00
C TYR A 290 -8.67 -12.36 -24.37
N ASN A 291 -9.22 -11.93 -23.22
CA ASN A 291 -8.64 -10.85 -22.41
C ASN A 291 -8.18 -11.42 -21.07
N PRO A 292 -6.93 -11.91 -20.97
CA PRO A 292 -6.49 -12.62 -19.79
C PRO A 292 -6.32 -11.68 -18.59
N ILE A 293 -6.55 -12.20 -17.38
CA ILE A 293 -6.47 -11.41 -16.14
C ILE A 293 -5.10 -10.71 -15.99
N LYS A 294 -4.00 -11.33 -16.45
CA LYS A 294 -2.66 -10.70 -16.44
C LYS A 294 -2.59 -9.33 -17.11
N ASP A 295 -3.45 -9.06 -18.10
CA ASP A 295 -3.42 -7.81 -18.89
C ASP A 295 -4.20 -6.67 -18.23
N ILE A 296 -5.06 -6.99 -17.25
CA ILE A 296 -5.91 -6.03 -16.53
C ILE A 296 -5.54 -5.90 -15.04
N PHE A 297 -4.90 -6.91 -14.47
CA PHE A 297 -4.48 -6.96 -13.07
C PHE A 297 -3.32 -6.00 -12.80
N ILE A 298 -3.42 -5.23 -11.71
CA ILE A 298 -2.33 -4.37 -11.24
C ILE A 298 -1.43 -5.16 -10.28
N ASN A 299 -0.17 -5.37 -10.68
CA ASN A 299 0.84 -5.99 -9.82
C ASN A 299 1.58 -4.93 -9.01
N PHE A 300 1.35 -4.89 -7.69
CA PHE A 300 1.95 -3.92 -6.77
C PHE A 300 3.49 -4.00 -6.70
N ASN A 301 4.07 -5.18 -6.93
CA ASN A 301 5.54 -5.35 -6.96
C ASN A 301 6.17 -4.60 -8.14
N LYS A 302 5.54 -4.67 -9.33
CA LYS A 302 6.00 -3.93 -10.51
C LYS A 302 5.80 -2.43 -10.35
N LEU A 303 4.65 -2.07 -9.77
CA LEU A 303 4.26 -0.69 -9.50
C LEU A 303 5.22 -0.01 -8.52
N PHE A 304 5.60 -0.67 -7.44
CA PHE A 304 6.57 -0.16 -6.47
C PHE A 304 7.89 0.25 -7.13
N THR A 305 8.51 -0.66 -7.89
CA THR A 305 9.79 -0.38 -8.55
C THR A 305 9.67 0.72 -9.59
N GLU A 306 8.58 0.75 -10.36
CA GLU A 306 8.33 1.80 -11.37
C GLU A 306 8.13 3.16 -10.72
N LEU A 307 7.31 3.24 -9.68
CA LEU A 307 7.01 4.49 -8.99
C LEU A 307 8.26 5.07 -8.31
N CYS A 308 9.02 4.26 -7.57
CA CYS A 308 10.27 4.68 -6.95
C CYS A 308 11.31 5.11 -7.99
N THR A 309 11.43 4.36 -9.10
CA THR A 309 12.27 4.73 -10.25
C THR A 309 11.91 6.14 -10.74
N ARG A 310 10.62 6.42 -10.91
CA ARG A 310 10.14 7.71 -11.39
C ARG A 310 10.32 8.84 -10.40
N LEU A 311 10.15 8.60 -9.11
CA LEU A 311 10.42 9.61 -8.08
C LEU A 311 11.88 10.08 -8.18
N PHE A 312 12.82 9.14 -8.30
CA PHE A 312 14.23 9.47 -8.53
C PHE A 312 14.47 10.19 -9.86
N ASP A 313 13.87 9.71 -10.96
CA ASP A 313 14.02 10.33 -12.29
C ASP A 313 13.42 11.74 -12.38
N ASN A 314 12.46 12.05 -11.50
CA ASN A 314 11.86 13.38 -11.36
C ASN A 314 12.60 14.26 -10.33
N GLY A 315 13.81 13.87 -9.89
CA GLY A 315 14.69 14.74 -9.12
C GLY A 315 14.63 14.54 -7.61
N SER A 316 14.04 13.45 -7.12
CA SER A 316 14.21 13.02 -5.71
C SER A 316 15.67 12.65 -5.44
N ASP A 317 16.21 13.07 -4.30
CA ASP A 317 17.54 12.68 -3.83
C ASP A 317 17.47 11.49 -2.87
N ILE A 318 16.37 11.38 -2.14
CA ILE A 318 16.09 10.31 -1.17
C ILE A 318 14.62 9.91 -1.26
N ILE A 319 14.33 8.63 -1.16
CA ILE A 319 12.95 8.16 -1.02
C ILE A 319 12.69 7.75 0.42
N VAL A 320 11.58 8.20 0.99
CA VAL A 320 11.02 7.71 2.25
C VAL A 320 9.81 6.84 1.91
N ILE A 321 9.83 5.59 2.36
CA ILE A 321 8.77 4.61 2.21
C ILE A 321 8.12 4.43 3.58
N THR A 322 6.83 4.72 3.69
CA THR A 322 6.08 4.55 4.93
C THR A 322 4.96 3.54 4.78
N GLY A 323 4.36 3.16 5.89
CA GLY A 323 3.14 2.37 5.90
C GLY A 323 3.33 0.93 5.49
N ASP A 324 2.28 0.33 4.97
CA ASP A 324 2.21 -1.12 4.80
C ASP A 324 3.16 -1.56 3.67
N LEU A 325 4.34 -2.07 4.06
CA LEU A 325 5.41 -2.43 3.13
C LEU A 325 5.12 -3.73 2.43
N ILE A 326 4.68 -4.73 3.19
CA ILE A 326 4.27 -6.02 2.68
C ILE A 326 2.79 -6.25 2.96
N ASP A 327 2.16 -7.02 2.08
CA ASP A 327 0.75 -7.35 2.22
C ASP A 327 0.53 -8.73 2.84
N TYR A 328 -0.65 -8.87 3.42
CA TYR A 328 -1.28 -10.08 3.94
C TYR A 328 -0.76 -11.36 3.24
N ASN A 329 -0.06 -12.28 3.91
CA ASN A 329 -0.16 -13.75 3.72
C ASN A 329 0.89 -14.62 4.41
N ARG A 330 0.46 -15.85 4.72
CA ARG A 330 1.22 -17.02 5.20
C ARG A 330 2.31 -17.55 4.22
N SER A 331 2.84 -16.72 3.32
CA SER A 331 3.85 -17.10 2.33
C SER A 331 3.49 -18.33 1.50
N ILE A 332 2.52 -18.15 0.62
CA ILE A 332 2.06 -19.19 -0.30
C ILE A 332 2.80 -19.02 -1.63
N HIS A 333 3.45 -20.07 -2.10
CA HIS A 333 4.31 -20.00 -3.28
C HIS A 333 4.19 -21.24 -4.15
N THR A 334 3.98 -21.01 -5.43
CA THR A 334 3.94 -22.07 -6.43
C THR A 334 5.21 -22.01 -7.28
N PRO A 335 5.52 -23.05 -8.09
CA PRO A 335 6.61 -22.95 -9.06
C PRO A 335 6.52 -21.72 -9.97
N GLN A 336 5.30 -21.25 -10.28
CA GLN A 336 5.02 -20.03 -11.04
C GLN A 336 5.49 -18.74 -10.35
N THR A 337 5.71 -18.76 -9.03
CA THR A 337 6.31 -17.61 -8.32
C THR A 337 7.71 -17.30 -8.85
N PHE A 338 8.45 -18.32 -9.31
CA PHE A 338 9.87 -18.22 -9.65
C PHE A 338 10.16 -18.33 -11.15
N ARG A 339 9.21 -18.83 -11.92
CA ARG A 339 9.37 -19.03 -13.36
C ARG A 339 8.41 -18.12 -14.08
N GLU A 340 8.87 -17.45 -15.14
CA GLU A 340 8.01 -16.74 -16.09
C GLU A 340 7.28 -17.71 -17.02
N SER A 341 6.65 -18.74 -16.44
CA SER A 341 5.93 -19.79 -17.15
C SER A 341 4.58 -19.97 -16.48
N PRO A 342 3.49 -19.54 -17.14
CA PRO A 342 2.17 -19.60 -16.53
C PRO A 342 1.69 -21.05 -16.34
N GLU A 343 1.11 -21.34 -15.18
CA GLU A 343 0.43 -22.62 -14.93
C GLU A 343 -1.03 -22.57 -15.40
N LYS A 344 -1.65 -23.76 -15.56
CA LYS A 344 -3.11 -23.84 -15.67
C LYS A 344 -3.73 -23.22 -14.41
N PRO A 345 -4.77 -22.37 -14.53
CA PRO A 345 -5.44 -21.77 -13.38
C PRO A 345 -5.83 -22.78 -12.28
N SER A 346 -6.42 -23.93 -12.63
CA SER A 346 -6.73 -24.99 -11.65
C SER A 346 -5.51 -25.48 -10.86
N ILE A 347 -4.39 -25.73 -11.54
CA ILE A 347 -3.14 -26.17 -10.92
C ILE A 347 -2.61 -25.08 -9.97
N ALA A 348 -2.59 -23.83 -10.43
CA ALA A 348 -2.14 -22.71 -9.62
C ALA A 348 -2.98 -22.60 -8.34
N TRP A 349 -4.30 -22.72 -8.44
CA TRP A 349 -5.17 -22.68 -7.26
C TRP A 349 -5.02 -23.88 -6.35
N ASP A 350 -4.89 -25.09 -6.89
CA ASP A 350 -4.67 -26.29 -6.09
C ASP A 350 -3.38 -26.17 -5.27
N ASN A 351 -2.34 -25.60 -5.87
CA ASN A 351 -1.09 -25.28 -5.19
C ASN A 351 -1.31 -24.21 -4.11
N LEU A 352 -1.96 -23.09 -4.45
CA LEU A 352 -2.27 -22.03 -3.48
C LEU A 352 -3.08 -22.54 -2.28
N ASN A 353 -4.07 -23.40 -2.53
CA ASN A 353 -4.96 -23.97 -1.54
C ASN A 353 -4.24 -25.01 -0.66
N ARG A 354 -3.44 -25.89 -1.26
CA ARG A 354 -2.64 -26.89 -0.54
C ARG A 354 -1.67 -26.21 0.43
N ASP A 355 -0.94 -25.21 -0.06
CA ASP A 355 0.03 -24.47 0.74
C ASP A 355 -0.66 -23.69 1.86
N TYR A 356 -1.80 -23.05 1.59
CA TYR A 356 -2.60 -22.40 2.63
C TYR A 356 -2.89 -23.37 3.79
N TYR A 357 -3.42 -24.57 3.51
CA TYR A 357 -3.76 -25.53 4.56
C TYR A 357 -2.52 -26.12 5.25
N GLN A 358 -1.42 -26.37 4.53
CA GLN A 358 -0.20 -26.88 5.13
C GLN A 358 0.45 -25.85 6.08
N HIS A 359 0.45 -24.56 5.72
CA HIS A 359 0.96 -23.48 6.57
C HIS A 359 -0.02 -23.11 7.69
N ALA A 360 -1.34 -23.18 7.45
CA ALA A 360 -2.37 -22.95 8.46
C ALA A 360 -2.27 -23.93 9.64
N LEU A 361 -2.00 -25.20 9.33
CA LEU A 361 -1.99 -26.28 10.32
C LEU A 361 -0.65 -26.41 11.06
N ASN A 362 0.43 -25.80 10.54
CA ASN A 362 1.76 -25.90 11.11
C ASN A 362 2.27 -24.54 11.58
N LYS A 363 1.97 -24.19 12.83
CA LYS A 363 2.34 -22.91 13.47
C LYS A 363 3.85 -22.62 13.40
N ASP A 364 4.69 -23.64 13.39
CA ASP A 364 6.15 -23.49 13.35
C ASP A 364 6.68 -23.08 11.95
N LYS A 365 5.90 -23.34 10.88
CA LYS A 365 6.20 -22.92 9.50
C LYS A 365 5.61 -21.56 9.11
N MET A 366 4.92 -20.87 10.03
CA MET A 366 4.44 -19.50 9.79
C MET A 366 5.57 -18.46 9.73
N ASN A 367 6.78 -18.80 10.18
CA ASN A 367 7.95 -17.89 10.23
C ASN A 367 8.70 -17.77 8.89
N ASP A 368 8.12 -18.27 7.79
CA ASP A 368 8.73 -18.35 6.47
C ASP A 368 8.23 -17.22 5.55
N ASP A 369 8.05 -16.01 6.10
CA ASP A 369 7.52 -14.87 5.35
C ASP A 369 8.50 -14.37 4.27
N ARG A 370 8.23 -14.68 3.00
CA ARG A 370 9.03 -14.25 1.84
C ARG A 370 8.66 -12.89 1.31
N ASN A 371 7.55 -12.28 1.74
CA ASN A 371 7.25 -10.93 1.31
C ASN A 371 8.33 -9.97 1.81
N TRP A 372 8.95 -10.25 2.97
CA TRP A 372 10.15 -9.55 3.42
C TRP A 372 11.36 -9.72 2.50
N PHE A 373 11.59 -10.94 2.01
CA PHE A 373 12.67 -11.21 1.08
C PHE A 373 12.44 -10.51 -0.27
N LEU A 374 11.21 -10.53 -0.77
CA LEU A 374 10.79 -9.80 -1.95
C LEU A 374 10.99 -8.29 -1.77
N PHE A 375 10.57 -7.72 -0.63
CA PHE A 375 10.77 -6.30 -0.35
C PHE A 375 12.25 -5.93 -0.29
N TYR A 376 13.07 -6.74 0.38
CA TYR A 376 14.53 -6.59 0.38
C TYR A 376 15.14 -6.65 -1.02
N GLU A 377 14.73 -7.61 -1.85
CA GLU A 377 15.18 -7.73 -3.24
C GLU A 377 14.82 -6.48 -4.04
N LYS A 378 13.59 -5.98 -3.90
CA LYS A 378 13.14 -4.75 -4.58
C LYS A 378 13.85 -3.50 -4.09
N LEU A 379 14.20 -3.42 -2.80
CA LEU A 379 15.05 -2.34 -2.29
C LEU A 379 16.44 -2.38 -2.93
N LEU A 380 17.08 -3.55 -2.98
CA LEU A 380 18.40 -3.69 -3.62
C LEU A 380 18.36 -3.35 -5.10
N GLU A 381 17.33 -3.80 -5.82
CA GLU A 381 17.11 -3.44 -7.23
C GLU A 381 17.09 -1.92 -7.43
N LEU A 382 16.40 -1.19 -6.55
CA LEU A 382 16.34 0.28 -6.61
C LEU A 382 17.68 0.92 -6.27
N TYR A 383 18.37 0.46 -5.22
CA TYR A 383 19.69 0.96 -4.85
C TYR A 383 20.72 0.74 -5.97
N ASP A 384 20.73 -0.45 -6.58
CA ASP A 384 21.64 -0.79 -7.68
C ASP A 384 21.37 0.05 -8.93
N LYS A 385 20.10 0.27 -9.26
CA LYS A 385 19.70 1.05 -10.44
C LYS A 385 19.86 2.56 -10.26
N LYS A 386 19.60 3.09 -9.07
CA LYS A 386 19.49 4.53 -8.83
C LYS A 386 20.62 5.13 -8.01
N GLN A 387 21.35 4.30 -7.25
CA GLN A 387 22.45 4.72 -6.39
C GLN A 387 22.09 5.89 -5.47
N LYS A 388 20.88 5.84 -4.90
CA LYS A 388 20.34 6.85 -4.01
C LYS A 388 19.72 6.21 -2.76
N PRO A 389 19.73 6.91 -1.62
CA PRO A 389 19.25 6.39 -0.35
C PRO A 389 17.73 6.18 -0.33
N ILE A 390 17.31 5.15 0.39
CA ILE A 390 15.92 4.81 0.65
C ILE A 390 15.74 4.59 2.16
N ILE A 391 14.82 5.32 2.77
CA ILE A 391 14.43 5.20 4.18
C ILE A 391 13.12 4.43 4.26
N THR A 392 12.98 3.52 5.22
CA THR A 392 11.76 2.71 5.41
C THR A 392 11.30 2.69 6.87
N ILE A 393 9.98 2.73 7.09
CA ILE A 393 9.30 2.45 8.36
C ILE A 393 8.10 1.53 8.11
N LEU A 394 7.64 0.84 9.16
CA LEU A 394 6.58 -0.16 9.04
C LEU A 394 5.19 0.45 9.23
N GLY A 395 4.22 -0.21 8.63
CA GLY A 395 2.79 0.01 8.81
C GLY A 395 2.15 -1.01 9.72
N ASN A 396 0.84 -0.90 9.91
CA ASN A 396 0.08 -1.77 10.80
C ASN A 396 -0.01 -3.19 10.24
N HIS A 397 -0.03 -3.35 8.92
CA HIS A 397 -0.14 -4.67 8.29
C HIS A 397 1.14 -5.49 8.40
N ASP A 398 2.29 -4.83 8.53
CA ASP A 398 3.57 -5.52 8.71
C ASP A 398 3.66 -6.27 10.06
N TYR A 399 2.83 -5.86 11.04
CA TYR A 399 2.77 -6.44 12.38
C TYR A 399 1.73 -7.55 12.55
N VAL A 400 0.99 -7.93 11.52
CA VAL A 400 -0.09 -8.92 11.62
C VAL A 400 0.10 -10.04 10.60
N ASN A 401 -0.44 -11.22 10.89
CA ASN A 401 -0.32 -12.38 10.02
C ASN A 401 -1.68 -12.73 9.46
N PHE A 402 -2.08 -11.97 8.46
CA PHE A 402 -3.28 -12.26 7.68
C PHE A 402 -3.00 -13.38 6.69
N GLY A 403 -3.89 -14.38 6.59
CA GLY A 403 -3.76 -15.48 5.62
C GLY A 403 -4.33 -15.21 4.22
N VAL A 404 -5.00 -14.08 4.00
CA VAL A 404 -5.58 -13.63 2.71
C VAL A 404 -5.60 -12.09 2.63
N CYS A 405 -5.67 -11.49 1.42
CA CYS A 405 -6.13 -10.09 1.26
C CYS A 405 -7.40 -9.86 2.11
N PRO A 406 -7.68 -8.64 2.61
CA PRO A 406 -8.55 -8.38 3.76
C PRO A 406 -10.01 -8.66 3.47
N TRP A 407 -10.38 -9.93 3.33
CA TRP A 407 -11.74 -10.35 3.05
C TRP A 407 -12.56 -10.26 4.33
N PRO A 408 -13.78 -9.70 4.26
CA PRO A 408 -14.56 -9.40 5.44
C PRO A 408 -15.02 -10.69 6.12
N LEU A 409 -15.02 -10.57 7.43
CA LEU A 409 -15.68 -11.44 8.36
C LEU A 409 -17.13 -11.66 7.98
N GLY A 410 -17.54 -12.93 7.90
CA GLY A 410 -18.96 -13.30 7.88
C GLY A 410 -19.70 -13.19 6.54
N GLY A 411 -18.99 -13.14 5.40
CA GLY A 411 -19.64 -13.24 4.08
C GLY A 411 -20.19 -11.93 3.53
N GLY A 412 -19.76 -10.78 4.07
CA GLY A 412 -19.98 -9.49 3.42
C GLY A 412 -19.29 -9.39 2.05
N LEU A 413 -19.83 -8.55 1.17
CA LEU A 413 -19.20 -8.26 -0.12
C LEU A 413 -17.93 -7.40 0.11
N TRP A 414 -16.74 -7.95 -0.15
CA TRP A 414 -15.51 -7.15 -0.11
C TRP A 414 -15.40 -6.25 -1.32
N ASP A 415 -14.95 -5.03 -1.06
CA ASP A 415 -14.72 -4.00 -2.07
C ASP A 415 -13.22 -3.80 -2.37
N GLY A 416 -12.33 -4.55 -1.74
CA GLY A 416 -10.88 -4.47 -2.03
C GLY A 416 -10.50 -5.12 -3.38
N VAL A 417 -11.39 -5.89 -4.02
CA VAL A 417 -11.17 -6.39 -5.41
C VAL A 417 -10.94 -5.21 -6.35
N TYR A 418 -11.64 -4.11 -6.07
CA TYR A 418 -11.58 -2.88 -6.85
C TYR A 418 -10.26 -2.13 -6.62
N ASP A 419 -9.51 -2.45 -5.56
CA ASP A 419 -8.16 -1.92 -5.34
C ASP A 419 -7.14 -2.57 -6.29
N GLN A 420 -7.45 -3.77 -6.79
CA GLN A 420 -6.66 -4.54 -7.77
C GLN A 420 -7.13 -4.32 -9.22
N ASN A 421 -7.99 -3.32 -9.45
CA ASN A 421 -8.58 -3.03 -10.76
C ASN A 421 -9.42 -4.17 -11.36
N LEU A 422 -9.94 -5.07 -10.50
CA LEU A 422 -10.76 -6.21 -10.88
C LEU A 422 -12.20 -6.07 -10.39
N THR A 423 -13.12 -6.70 -11.10
CA THR A 423 -14.47 -7.01 -10.63
C THR A 423 -14.45 -8.22 -9.68
N ARG A 424 -15.54 -8.45 -8.95
CA ARG A 424 -15.67 -9.61 -8.06
C ARG A 424 -15.56 -10.94 -8.80
N TYR A 425 -16.11 -11.00 -10.02
CA TYR A 425 -16.03 -12.20 -10.85
C TYR A 425 -14.61 -12.46 -11.35
N GLU A 426 -13.93 -11.45 -11.90
CA GLU A 426 -12.52 -11.55 -12.34
C GLU A 426 -11.61 -11.93 -11.15
N SER A 427 -11.84 -11.35 -9.98
CA SER A 427 -11.15 -11.72 -8.75
C SER A 427 -11.40 -13.19 -8.39
N ALA A 428 -12.65 -13.66 -8.38
CA ALA A 428 -12.97 -15.05 -8.08
C ALA A 428 -12.35 -16.04 -9.10
N LEU A 429 -12.28 -15.67 -10.39
CA LEU A 429 -11.52 -16.42 -11.40
C LEU A 429 -10.01 -16.42 -11.12
N MET A 430 -9.48 -15.40 -10.49
CA MET A 430 -8.04 -15.33 -10.20
C MET A 430 -7.67 -16.16 -8.97
N PHE A 431 -8.49 -16.10 -7.91
CA PHE A 431 -8.23 -16.74 -6.61
C PHE A 431 -8.74 -18.19 -6.50
N GLY A 432 -9.66 -18.62 -7.38
CA GLY A 432 -10.21 -19.98 -7.37
C GLY A 432 -11.36 -20.19 -6.37
N PRO A 433 -12.02 -21.37 -6.36
CA PRO A 433 -13.27 -21.62 -5.65
C PRO A 433 -13.17 -21.52 -4.12
N GLY A 434 -11.96 -21.62 -3.56
CA GLY A 434 -11.69 -21.47 -2.12
C GLY A 434 -11.78 -20.04 -1.59
N TYR A 435 -11.94 -19.04 -2.47
CA TYR A 435 -11.84 -17.61 -2.15
C TYR A 435 -12.77 -17.12 -1.02
N LYS A 436 -13.86 -17.83 -0.71
CA LYS A 436 -14.88 -17.41 0.28
C LYS A 436 -14.81 -18.11 1.65
N ASN A 437 -13.87 -19.02 1.87
CA ASN A 437 -13.94 -19.98 2.98
C ASN A 437 -12.95 -19.74 4.15
N SER A 438 -12.23 -18.61 4.21
CA SER A 438 -11.28 -18.34 5.31
C SER A 438 -12.00 -17.81 6.57
N LYS A 439 -12.20 -18.67 7.57
CA LYS A 439 -12.80 -18.30 8.86
C LYS A 439 -11.75 -17.80 9.86
N GLU A 440 -10.47 -17.96 9.56
CA GLU A 440 -9.33 -17.67 10.44
C GLU A 440 -8.95 -16.18 10.49
N PHE A 441 -9.58 -15.32 9.68
CA PHE A 441 -9.25 -13.89 9.56
C PHE A 441 -9.29 -13.11 10.90
N ILE A 442 -10.24 -13.41 11.81
CA ILE A 442 -10.34 -12.68 13.10
C ILE A 442 -9.12 -12.95 14.00
N SER A 443 -8.68 -14.20 14.08
CA SER A 443 -7.55 -14.57 14.94
C SER A 443 -6.21 -14.03 14.43
N ASP A 444 -6.16 -13.72 13.14
CA ASP A 444 -4.98 -13.30 12.38
C ASP A 444 -4.73 -11.76 12.44
N LEU A 445 -5.72 -11.00 12.94
CA LEU A 445 -5.66 -9.55 13.19
C LEU A 445 -4.81 -9.12 14.40
N LYS A 446 -4.27 -10.08 15.18
CA LYS A 446 -3.51 -9.76 16.38
C LYS A 446 -2.06 -9.40 16.03
N GLU A 447 -1.68 -8.15 16.33
CA GLU A 447 -0.32 -7.66 16.13
C GLU A 447 0.72 -8.45 16.94
N ARG A 448 1.86 -8.78 16.30
CA ARG A 448 3.01 -9.45 16.92
C ARG A 448 4.32 -8.93 16.34
N THR A 449 5.28 -8.68 17.23
CA THR A 449 6.63 -8.25 16.85
C THR A 449 7.44 -9.36 16.16
N ASP A 450 6.99 -10.61 16.23
CA ASP A 450 7.63 -11.74 15.55
C ASP A 450 7.61 -11.59 14.02
N PHE A 451 6.58 -10.96 13.45
CA PHE A 451 6.42 -10.82 12.00
C PHE A 451 7.41 -9.83 11.39
N VAL A 452 7.87 -8.85 12.16
CA VAL A 452 8.83 -7.83 11.69
C VAL A 452 10.28 -8.16 12.06
N LYS A 453 10.54 -9.31 12.68
CA LYS A 453 11.91 -9.72 13.07
C LYS A 453 12.86 -9.74 11.88
N TRP A 454 12.43 -10.30 10.75
CA TRP A 454 13.28 -10.37 9.56
C TRP A 454 13.64 -8.96 9.06
N TYR A 455 12.66 -8.07 8.95
CA TYR A 455 12.86 -6.67 8.59
C TYR A 455 13.87 -5.98 9.51
N THR A 456 13.71 -6.17 10.83
CA THR A 456 14.62 -5.54 11.81
C THR A 456 16.06 -6.03 11.73
N PHE A 457 16.29 -7.26 11.26
CA PHE A 457 17.63 -7.78 11.08
C PHE A 457 18.29 -7.33 9.76
N PHE A 458 17.56 -7.36 8.65
CA PHE A 458 18.17 -7.18 7.31
C PHE A 458 17.95 -5.79 6.71
N ILE A 459 16.90 -5.08 7.14
CA ILE A 459 16.50 -3.81 6.53
C ILE A 459 16.74 -2.66 7.51
N ASN A 460 16.04 -2.63 8.64
CA ASN A 460 16.14 -1.52 9.59
C ASN A 460 15.96 -1.97 11.05
N PRO A 461 17.02 -1.94 11.87
CA PRO A 461 16.95 -2.39 13.26
C PRO A 461 16.28 -1.40 14.22
N PHE A 462 15.96 -0.18 13.77
CA PHE A 462 15.36 0.84 14.60
C PHE A 462 13.91 1.10 14.17
N PRO A 463 12.92 0.94 15.07
CA PRO A 463 11.55 1.31 14.77
C PRO A 463 11.44 2.84 14.59
N ASP A 464 11.95 3.62 15.55
CA ASP A 464 11.92 5.08 15.49
C ASP A 464 13.34 5.65 15.45
N PHE A 465 13.58 6.61 14.56
CA PHE A 465 14.90 7.20 14.37
C PHE A 465 14.85 8.55 13.67
N VAL A 466 15.93 9.33 13.84
CA VAL A 466 16.08 10.66 13.25
C VAL A 466 17.20 10.64 12.23
N VAL A 467 16.94 11.20 11.04
CA VAL A 467 17.95 11.46 10.01
C VAL A 467 18.20 12.97 9.94
N GLU A 468 19.41 13.37 10.28
CA GLU A 468 19.87 14.76 10.28
C GLU A 468 20.65 15.05 8.99
N TYR A 469 20.28 16.11 8.26
CA TYR A 469 20.98 16.55 7.05
C TYR A 469 20.96 18.07 6.89
N GLY A 470 22.07 18.73 7.21
CA GLY A 470 22.18 20.19 7.09
C GLY A 470 21.07 20.91 7.88
N ASP A 471 20.21 21.64 7.16
CA ASP A 471 19.08 22.38 7.73
C ASP A 471 17.79 21.54 7.84
N GLN A 472 17.81 20.28 7.38
CA GLN A 472 16.70 19.35 7.40
C GLN A 472 16.89 18.28 8.48
N SER A 473 15.81 17.96 9.19
CA SER A 473 15.75 16.83 10.11
C SER A 473 14.47 16.06 9.91
N LEU A 474 14.61 14.75 9.68
CA LEU A 474 13.52 13.85 9.36
C LEU A 474 13.36 12.87 10.52
N PHE A 475 12.23 12.94 11.23
CA PHE A 475 11.88 11.97 12.27
C PHE A 475 10.96 10.89 11.68
N MET A 476 11.43 9.66 11.74
CA MET A 476 10.76 8.46 11.28
C MET A 476 10.11 7.80 12.49
N VAL A 477 8.80 7.58 12.42
CA VAL A 477 8.04 6.96 13.51
C VAL A 477 7.26 5.78 12.98
N ASP A 478 7.57 4.62 13.53
CA ASP A 478 6.95 3.35 13.18
C ASP A 478 5.46 3.29 13.56
N TRP A 479 4.71 2.22 13.24
CA TRP A 479 3.34 2.03 13.73
C TRP A 479 3.27 1.58 15.20
N ALA A 480 4.30 0.89 15.70
CA ALA A 480 4.30 0.20 16.99
C ALA A 480 3.20 -0.89 17.09
N THR A 481 2.68 -1.17 18.31
CA THR A 481 1.69 -2.24 18.55
C THR A 481 0.48 -1.74 19.36
N ASN A 482 -0.53 -2.61 19.48
CA ASN A 482 -1.82 -2.42 20.16
C ASN A 482 -2.80 -1.49 19.42
N SER A 483 -2.97 -1.67 18.11
CA SER A 483 -4.07 -1.03 17.38
C SER A 483 -5.45 -1.63 17.72
N SER A 484 -6.52 -0.90 17.41
CA SER A 484 -7.90 -1.34 17.61
C SER A 484 -8.68 -1.29 16.31
N VAL A 485 -9.20 -2.46 15.89
CA VAL A 485 -10.06 -2.62 14.70
C VAL A 485 -11.55 -2.39 15.06
N PHE A 486 -11.99 -2.97 16.18
CA PHE A 486 -13.41 -3.01 16.55
C PHE A 486 -13.99 -1.65 16.97
N GLY A 487 -13.19 -0.79 17.65
CA GLY A 487 -13.64 0.56 18.01
C GLY A 487 -13.89 1.42 16.77
N ALA A 488 -12.97 1.35 15.80
CA ALA A 488 -13.05 2.08 14.54
C ALA A 488 -14.30 1.68 13.71
N TYR A 489 -14.57 0.38 13.61
CA TYR A 489 -15.74 -0.12 12.88
C TYR A 489 -17.07 0.36 13.50
N ALA A 490 -17.19 0.35 14.84
CA ALA A 490 -18.38 0.81 15.54
C ALA A 490 -18.62 2.33 15.41
N GLU A 491 -17.56 3.12 15.23
CA GLU A 491 -17.58 4.58 15.09
C GLU A 491 -17.71 5.05 13.61
N GLY A 492 -17.92 4.12 12.68
CA GLY A 492 -18.12 4.43 11.26
C GLY A 492 -16.84 4.80 10.51
N ALA A 493 -15.67 4.39 11.01
CA ALA A 493 -14.35 4.55 10.37
C ALA A 493 -14.10 3.65 9.17
N GLY A 494 -15.01 2.70 8.92
CA GLY A 494 -14.66 1.49 8.18
C GLY A 494 -13.79 0.58 9.05
N ALA A 495 -13.17 -0.43 8.42
CA ALA A 495 -12.32 -1.43 9.10
C ALA A 495 -10.85 -0.98 9.24
N LEU A 496 -10.55 0.33 9.19
CA LEU A 496 -9.19 0.84 9.30
C LEU A 496 -8.67 0.73 10.75
N ASN A 497 -7.43 0.28 10.92
CA ASN A 497 -6.81 0.18 12.25
C ASN A 497 -6.50 1.58 12.79
N HIS A 498 -6.76 1.83 14.08
CA HIS A 498 -6.36 3.07 14.74
C HIS A 498 -5.09 2.85 15.58
N ALA A 499 -4.08 3.70 15.40
CA ALA A 499 -2.82 3.67 16.14
C ALA A 499 -2.97 4.27 17.55
N LYS A 500 -3.70 3.62 18.46
CA LYS A 500 -4.07 4.19 19.78
C LYS A 500 -2.88 4.65 20.65
N ASN A 501 -1.70 4.07 20.47
CA ASN A 501 -0.62 4.12 21.45
C ASN A 501 0.70 4.68 20.93
N LEU A 502 0.75 5.26 19.72
CA LEU A 502 2.05 5.63 19.14
C LEU A 502 2.84 6.63 19.98
N PHE A 503 2.16 7.64 20.53
CA PHE A 503 2.77 8.64 21.40
C PHE A 503 2.28 8.49 22.85
N ARG A 504 2.35 7.28 23.43
CA ARG A 504 2.05 7.06 24.85
C ARG A 504 3.28 7.03 25.74
N GLU A 505 3.10 7.44 27.00
CA GLU A 505 4.08 7.30 28.07
C GLU A 505 3.66 6.20 29.08
N ASN A 506 4.58 5.48 29.74
CA ASN A 506 4.22 4.50 30.80
C ASN A 506 3.51 5.14 32.00
N SER A 507 3.62 6.46 32.22
CA SER A 507 2.80 7.18 33.20
C SER A 507 1.31 7.11 32.84
N ASP A 508 0.99 7.11 31.54
CA ASP A 508 -0.38 7.03 31.02
C ASP A 508 -0.98 5.61 31.22
N PHE A 509 -0.14 4.57 31.32
CA PHE A 509 -0.56 3.18 31.60
C PHE A 509 -1.11 2.99 33.01
N GLN A 510 -0.63 3.75 34.00
CA GLN A 510 -1.07 3.62 35.39
C GLN A 510 -2.47 4.20 35.63
N MET A 511 -2.95 5.07 34.75
CA MET A 511 -4.24 5.75 34.91
C MET A 511 -5.39 5.12 34.11
N SER A 512 -5.09 4.30 33.10
CA SER A 512 -6.13 3.77 32.21
C SER A 512 -6.56 2.35 32.58
N HIS A 513 -7.73 2.26 33.24
CA HIS A 513 -8.69 1.14 33.35
C HIS A 513 -8.77 0.40 34.70
N GLY A 514 -9.82 0.76 35.46
CA GLY A 514 -10.48 -0.19 36.35
C GLY A 514 -11.05 -1.37 35.56
N GLY A 515 -10.78 -2.59 36.02
CA GLY A 515 -11.55 -3.79 35.70
C GLY A 515 -10.81 -4.93 35.00
N TYR A 516 -9.84 -4.67 34.12
CA TYR A 516 -8.99 -5.72 33.55
C TYR A 516 -7.62 -5.62 34.19
N LYS A 517 -7.25 -6.62 35.01
CA LYS A 517 -5.86 -6.81 35.43
C LYS A 517 -5.03 -6.88 34.15
N SER A 518 -4.23 -5.85 33.88
CA SER A 518 -3.12 -6.04 32.97
C SER A 518 -2.33 -7.23 33.52
N GLU A 519 -1.97 -8.16 32.66
CA GLU A 519 -0.83 -9.02 32.96
C GLU A 519 0.27 -8.08 33.46
N THR A 520 0.76 -8.39 34.66
CA THR A 520 1.71 -7.59 35.43
C THR A 520 2.69 -6.90 34.50
N ALA A 521 2.77 -5.57 34.60
CA ALA A 521 3.87 -4.80 34.03
C ALA A 521 5.15 -5.52 34.43
N ASP A 522 5.73 -6.21 33.46
CA ASP A 522 6.86 -7.09 33.66
C ASP A 522 8.04 -6.19 34.02
N SER A 523 8.43 -6.19 35.28
CA SER A 523 9.56 -5.41 35.79
C SER A 523 10.89 -5.81 35.14
N SER A 524 10.92 -6.90 34.36
CA SER A 524 12.04 -7.28 33.49
C SER A 524 12.09 -6.56 32.14
N LYS A 525 11.12 -5.68 31.81
CA LYS A 525 11.11 -4.84 30.61
C LYS A 525 11.36 -3.36 30.96
N PRO A 526 12.61 -2.97 31.26
CA PRO A 526 12.92 -1.66 31.84
C PRO A 526 12.74 -0.47 30.88
N PHE A 527 12.50 -0.69 29.59
CA PHE A 527 12.35 0.38 28.59
C PHE A 527 11.39 -0.01 27.46
N GLU A 528 10.09 0.20 27.66
CA GLU A 528 9.22 0.57 26.54
C GLU A 528 9.70 1.95 26.07
N ILE A 529 10.48 2.00 24.99
CA ILE A 529 10.95 3.26 24.44
C ILE A 529 9.72 3.96 23.87
N ARG A 530 9.40 5.12 24.44
CA ARG A 530 8.21 5.91 24.13
C ARG A 530 8.57 6.83 22.96
N ASN A 531 7.91 6.68 21.82
CA ASN A 531 8.14 7.51 20.62
C ASN A 531 8.02 9.00 20.96
N TYR A 532 7.21 9.33 21.98
CA TYR A 532 7.01 10.69 22.46
C TYR A 532 8.23 11.31 23.16
N THR A 533 9.04 10.53 23.88
CA THR A 533 10.26 11.05 24.51
C THR A 533 11.30 11.40 23.45
N ILE A 534 11.43 10.59 22.41
CA ILE A 534 12.29 10.88 21.25
C ILE A 534 11.79 12.14 20.54
N TYR A 535 10.48 12.23 20.29
CA TYR A 535 9.84 13.40 19.71
C TYR A 535 10.17 14.69 20.48
N GLN A 536 10.00 14.68 21.81
CA GLN A 536 10.23 15.84 22.67
C GLN A 536 11.69 16.31 22.70
N SER A 537 12.63 15.37 22.54
CA SER A 537 14.05 15.72 22.37
C SER A 537 14.31 16.29 20.97
N TRP A 538 13.78 15.62 19.95
CA TRP A 538 13.96 15.99 18.55
C TRP A 538 13.35 17.35 18.20
N ILE A 539 12.15 17.67 18.69
CA ILE A 539 11.48 18.93 18.37
C ILE A 539 12.25 20.15 18.90
N LYS A 540 13.06 19.97 19.95
CA LYS A 540 13.95 20.99 20.53
C LYS A 540 15.31 21.09 19.83
N SER A 541 15.58 20.24 18.85
CA SER A 541 16.83 20.24 18.10
C SER A 541 16.99 21.49 17.20
N LYS A 542 18.23 21.74 16.79
CA LYS A 542 18.67 22.94 16.07
C LYS A 542 18.16 23.10 14.62
N PRO A 543 18.00 22.03 13.80
CA PRO A 543 17.63 22.19 12.40
C PRO A 543 16.32 22.95 12.21
N PRO A 544 16.25 23.92 11.28
CA PRO A 544 15.06 24.74 11.07
C PRO A 544 13.93 24.00 10.34
N ILE A 545 14.24 23.03 9.48
CA ILE A 545 13.22 22.28 8.72
C ILE A 545 13.03 20.91 9.38
N LYS A 546 12.01 20.80 10.23
CA LYS A 546 11.64 19.54 10.90
C LYS A 546 10.49 18.86 10.17
N MET A 547 10.68 17.60 9.82
CA MET A 547 9.71 16.79 9.07
C MET A 547 9.44 15.48 9.81
N LEU A 548 8.16 15.19 10.03
CA LEU A 548 7.71 13.99 10.72
C LEU A 548 7.06 13.04 9.72
N PHE A 549 7.61 11.83 9.59
CA PHE A 549 7.14 10.77 8.71
C PHE A 549 6.59 9.62 9.53
N MET A 550 5.40 9.15 9.16
CA MET A 550 4.66 8.15 9.91
C MET A 550 3.68 7.42 9.00
N HIS A 551 3.31 6.18 9.33
CA HIS A 551 2.22 5.51 8.63
C HIS A 551 0.86 6.15 8.95
N ALA A 552 0.54 6.22 10.24
CA ALA A 552 -0.76 6.72 10.68
C ALA A 552 -0.91 8.19 10.24
N THR A 553 -2.10 8.53 9.77
CA THR A 553 -2.42 9.83 9.24
C THR A 553 -2.72 10.85 10.35
N ALA A 554 -1.88 11.88 10.47
CA ALA A 554 -2.05 12.97 11.44
C ALA A 554 -3.42 13.66 11.38
N ILE A 555 -3.92 13.86 10.16
CA ILE A 555 -5.26 14.38 9.87
C ILE A 555 -5.79 13.63 8.65
N CYS A 556 -6.80 12.78 8.82
CA CYS A 556 -7.50 12.17 7.69
C CYS A 556 -8.99 12.50 7.71
N PRO A 557 -9.50 13.17 6.67
CA PRO A 557 -10.94 13.24 6.44
C PRO A 557 -11.54 11.87 6.11
N ARG A 558 -12.76 11.64 6.60
CA ARG A 558 -13.59 10.48 6.20
C ARG A 558 -13.86 10.47 4.70
N ASP A 559 -14.18 9.28 4.19
CA ASP A 559 -14.66 9.06 2.82
C ASP A 559 -15.90 9.89 2.47
N ASP A 560 -16.68 10.30 3.46
CA ASP A 560 -17.90 11.08 3.28
C ASP A 560 -17.71 12.58 3.54
N VAL A 561 -16.48 13.03 3.80
CA VAL A 561 -16.13 14.44 4.00
C VAL A 561 -15.53 15.01 2.72
N SER A 562 -16.04 16.16 2.31
CA SER A 562 -15.57 16.88 1.14
C SER A 562 -14.54 17.95 1.47
N ILE A 563 -13.80 18.36 0.45
CA ILE A 563 -12.80 19.43 0.59
C ILE A 563 -13.42 20.76 1.01
N GLY A 564 -14.58 21.11 0.45
CA GLY A 564 -15.30 22.32 0.85
C GLY A 564 -15.64 22.26 2.34
N GLU A 565 -16.10 21.11 2.83
CA GLU A 565 -16.39 20.94 4.26
C GLU A 565 -15.12 20.96 5.13
N ILE A 566 -14.00 20.40 4.67
CA ILE A 566 -12.71 20.47 5.39
C ILE A 566 -12.33 21.93 5.63
N ASN A 567 -12.35 22.75 4.57
CA ASN A 567 -11.84 24.12 4.64
C ASN A 567 -12.73 25.08 5.46
N PHE A 568 -14.04 24.78 5.59
CA PHE A 568 -15.01 25.75 6.12
C PHE A 568 -15.86 25.23 7.28
N SER A 569 -16.05 23.93 7.39
CA SER A 569 -17.00 23.32 8.33
C SER A 569 -16.32 22.53 9.44
N TYR A 570 -15.08 22.08 9.23
CA TYR A 570 -14.39 21.23 10.18
C TYR A 570 -13.16 21.89 10.80
N LYS A 571 -13.10 21.81 12.12
CA LYS A 571 -11.87 22.00 12.88
C LYS A 571 -11.01 20.76 12.75
N TRP A 572 -9.68 20.89 12.82
CA TRP A 572 -8.80 19.70 12.79
C TRP A 572 -9.01 18.77 13.99
N THR A 573 -9.60 19.29 15.07
CA THR A 573 -10.06 18.53 16.24
C THR A 573 -11.40 17.84 16.02
N ASP A 574 -12.07 17.99 14.88
CA ASP A 574 -13.36 17.34 14.68
C ASP A 574 -13.16 15.88 14.30
N ASP A 575 -13.95 14.98 14.91
CA ASP A 575 -13.86 13.52 14.71
C ASP A 575 -13.92 13.10 13.24
N LYS A 576 -14.54 13.92 12.38
CA LYS A 576 -14.63 13.70 10.92
C LYS A 576 -13.28 13.81 10.19
N LEU A 577 -12.31 14.52 10.78
CA LEU A 577 -10.93 14.62 10.30
C LEU A 577 -9.97 13.77 11.13
N ARG A 578 -10.50 12.99 12.09
CA ARG A 578 -9.68 12.25 13.04
C ARG A 578 -9.24 10.86 12.62
N TYR A 579 -9.54 10.44 11.40
CA TYR A 579 -9.22 9.08 10.97
C TYR A 579 -7.71 8.90 10.82
N GLY A 580 -7.20 7.78 11.33
CA GLY A 580 -5.81 7.38 11.17
C GLY A 580 -4.80 7.88 12.20
N THR A 581 -5.14 8.21 13.45
CA THR A 581 -4.14 8.85 14.34
C THR A 581 -4.15 8.46 15.82
N PHE A 582 -3.08 8.87 16.50
CA PHE A 582 -2.67 8.60 17.88
C PHE A 582 -3.58 9.24 18.93
N ASP A 583 -4.24 8.41 19.72
CA ASP A 583 -5.36 8.84 20.58
C ASP A 583 -4.96 9.79 21.71
N SER A 584 -3.77 9.67 22.30
CA SER A 584 -3.45 10.36 23.56
C SER A 584 -2.80 11.73 23.42
N ARG A 585 -2.07 12.01 22.32
CA ARG A 585 -1.20 13.22 22.21
C ARG A 585 -1.24 13.93 20.87
N ARG A 586 -2.16 13.56 20.00
CA ARG A 586 -2.31 14.20 18.69
C ARG A 586 -2.43 15.73 18.76
N GLU A 587 -3.17 16.25 19.75
CA GLU A 587 -3.36 17.69 19.87
C GLU A 587 -2.05 18.43 20.14
N GLU A 588 -1.11 17.82 20.88
CA GLU A 588 0.23 18.37 21.11
C GLU A 588 1.01 18.41 19.79
N ILE A 589 1.05 17.29 19.05
CA ILE A 589 1.77 17.20 17.76
C ILE A 589 1.21 18.20 16.73
N ILE A 590 -0.12 18.34 16.64
CA ILE A 590 -0.74 19.27 15.69
C ILE A 590 -0.51 20.72 16.13
N ARG A 591 -0.50 21.01 17.43
CA ARG A 591 -0.16 22.34 17.93
C ARG A 591 1.26 22.74 17.54
N ASP A 592 2.22 21.82 17.58
CA ASP A 592 3.59 22.09 17.16
C ASP A 592 3.67 22.38 15.65
N VAL A 593 2.75 21.85 14.83
CA VAL A 593 2.59 22.25 13.42
C VAL A 593 1.98 23.64 13.30
N GLU A 594 0.96 23.95 14.10
CA GLU A 594 0.32 25.27 14.12
C GLU A 594 1.28 26.40 14.51
N THR A 595 2.18 26.16 15.47
CA THR A 595 3.20 27.15 15.88
C THR A 595 4.40 27.17 14.94
N GLY A 596 4.55 26.17 14.07
CA GLY A 596 5.65 26.04 13.13
C GLY A 596 6.95 25.50 13.74
N ASP A 597 6.87 24.94 14.96
CA ASP A 597 7.95 24.19 15.60
C ASP A 597 8.21 22.86 14.89
N LEU A 598 7.12 22.23 14.41
CA LEU A 598 7.14 21.12 13.46
C LEU A 598 6.73 21.64 12.07
N GLY A 599 7.65 21.57 11.10
CA GLY A 599 7.45 22.18 9.79
C GLY A 599 6.45 21.42 8.91
N ILE A 600 6.66 20.10 8.78
CA ILE A 600 5.91 19.24 7.85
C ILE A 600 5.58 17.91 8.53
N ILE A 601 4.35 17.43 8.38
CA ILE A 601 3.98 16.02 8.63
C ILE A 601 3.69 15.34 7.29
N VAL A 602 4.22 14.14 7.08
CA VAL A 602 3.95 13.30 5.90
C VAL A 602 3.45 11.93 6.37
N SER A 603 2.32 11.47 5.82
CA SER A 603 1.64 10.23 6.24
C SER A 603 0.90 9.51 5.12
N GLY A 604 0.41 8.27 5.35
CA GLY A 604 -0.09 7.40 4.26
C GLY A 604 -1.35 6.55 4.49
N HIS A 605 -1.62 6.08 5.71
CA HIS A 605 -2.61 5.03 6.04
C HIS A 605 -4.01 5.12 5.39
N SER A 606 -4.45 6.31 5.00
CA SER A 606 -5.77 6.52 4.41
C SER A 606 -5.84 6.34 2.90
N HIS A 607 -4.71 6.21 2.19
CA HIS A 607 -4.62 6.15 0.73
C HIS A 607 -5.22 7.41 0.06
N ARG A 608 -5.04 8.59 0.67
CA ARG A 608 -5.54 9.88 0.19
C ARG A 608 -4.39 10.74 -0.33
N ASN A 609 -4.62 11.60 -1.32
CA ASN A 609 -3.61 12.56 -1.79
C ASN A 609 -4.05 14.00 -1.51
N VAL A 610 -3.62 14.53 -0.37
CA VAL A 610 -4.06 15.85 0.12
C VAL A 610 -2.90 16.56 0.81
N VAL A 611 -2.72 17.83 0.47
CA VAL A 611 -1.82 18.75 1.18
C VAL A 611 -2.68 19.78 1.90
N MET A 612 -2.55 19.82 3.22
CA MET A 612 -3.21 20.76 4.11
C MET A 612 -2.21 21.73 4.72
N GLU A 613 -2.72 22.88 5.13
CA GLU A 613 -1.99 23.89 5.89
C GLU A 613 -2.78 24.26 7.16
N VAL A 614 -2.06 24.44 8.27
CA VAL A 614 -2.63 24.79 9.58
C VAL A 614 -1.98 26.08 10.09
N LYS A 615 -2.60 27.23 9.80
CA LYS A 615 -1.99 28.55 10.08
C LYS A 615 -2.28 29.03 11.50
N GLU A 616 -1.31 29.73 12.10
CA GLU A 616 -1.51 30.45 13.37
C GLU A 616 -2.63 31.50 13.29
N SER A 617 -2.80 32.16 12.13
CA SER A 617 -3.88 33.15 11.92
C SER A 617 -5.29 32.54 11.92
N HIS A 618 -5.40 31.21 11.81
CA HIS A 618 -6.68 30.49 11.71
C HIS A 618 -6.65 29.24 12.60
N LYS A 619 -6.33 29.44 13.89
CA LYS A 619 -6.17 28.35 14.87
C LYS A 619 -7.37 27.40 14.87
N GLY A 620 -7.11 26.10 14.90
CA GLY A 620 -8.16 25.09 14.97
C GLY A 620 -8.69 24.62 13.61
N TYR A 621 -8.30 25.22 12.48
CA TYR A 621 -8.83 24.87 11.15
C TYR A 621 -7.77 24.28 10.22
N ALA A 622 -8.17 23.34 9.38
CA ALA A 622 -7.32 22.77 8.32
C ALA A 622 -7.72 23.35 6.96
N PHE A 623 -6.75 23.83 6.18
CA PHE A 623 -6.98 24.35 4.85
C PHE A 623 -6.31 23.48 3.81
N THR A 624 -7.10 22.88 2.92
CA THR A 624 -6.58 22.13 1.78
C THR A 624 -5.93 23.08 0.79
N ARG A 625 -4.62 22.93 0.57
CA ARG A 625 -3.83 23.68 -0.41
C ARG A 625 -3.79 23.02 -1.77
N ALA A 626 -3.70 21.69 -1.79
CA ALA A 626 -3.74 20.90 -3.00
C ALA A 626 -4.36 19.54 -2.72
N LYS A 627 -4.99 18.97 -3.75
CA LYS A 627 -5.79 17.74 -3.68
C LYS A 627 -5.89 17.13 -5.07
N GLU A 628 -6.43 15.92 -5.14
CA GLU A 628 -6.65 15.11 -6.36
C GLU A 628 -5.42 14.31 -6.78
N GLU A 629 -5.50 13.69 -7.96
CA GLU A 629 -4.38 12.97 -8.59
C GLU A 629 -3.21 13.95 -8.74
N HIS A 630 -3.35 15.06 -9.45
CA HIS A 630 -2.21 15.94 -9.68
C HIS A 630 -2.04 17.02 -8.61
N VAL A 631 -1.54 16.65 -7.43
CA VAL A 631 -1.03 17.66 -6.47
C VAL A 631 0.19 18.33 -7.08
N ASN A 632 0.16 19.66 -7.13
CA ASN A 632 1.28 20.50 -7.57
C ASN A 632 1.13 21.87 -6.91
N THR A 633 1.81 22.07 -5.78
CA THR A 633 1.75 23.34 -5.06
C THR A 633 2.67 24.39 -5.70
N GLU A 634 2.47 25.65 -5.36
CA GLU A 634 3.54 26.65 -5.50
C GLU A 634 4.62 26.41 -4.43
N PHE A 635 5.78 27.06 -4.58
CA PHE A 635 6.79 27.06 -3.52
C PHE A 635 6.25 27.83 -2.31
N MET A 636 6.30 27.18 -1.16
CA MET A 636 5.81 27.70 0.12
C MET A 636 6.86 27.53 1.21
N GLU A 637 6.69 28.23 2.32
CA GLU A 637 7.53 28.00 3.50
C GLU A 637 7.33 26.56 4.01
N PRO A 638 8.39 25.86 4.44
CA PRO A 638 8.32 24.49 4.95
C PRO A 638 7.80 24.48 6.41
N LYS A 639 6.68 25.16 6.64
CA LYS A 639 6.01 25.30 7.94
C LYS A 639 4.52 25.13 7.77
N HIS A 640 3.87 24.63 8.83
CA HIS A 640 2.42 24.48 8.90
C HIS A 640 1.85 23.46 7.91
N VAL A 641 2.65 22.52 7.39
CA VAL A 641 2.22 21.61 6.32
C VAL A 641 1.85 20.25 6.89
N ILE A 642 0.68 19.73 6.52
CA ILE A 642 0.31 18.33 6.77
C ILE A 642 -0.04 17.71 5.44
N MET A 643 0.63 16.61 5.15
CA MET A 643 0.52 15.91 3.89
C MET A 643 0.09 14.47 4.12
N VAL A 644 -0.92 14.08 3.38
CA VAL A 644 -1.38 12.70 3.27
C VAL A 644 -1.09 12.26 1.85
N SER A 645 -0.29 11.21 1.72
CA SER A 645 0.17 10.68 0.44
C SER A 645 -0.74 9.58 -0.07
N SER A 646 -0.89 9.58 -1.39
CA SER A 646 -1.53 8.49 -2.10
C SER A 646 -0.83 7.16 -1.81
N SER A 647 -1.59 6.06 -1.82
CA SER A 647 -1.00 4.73 -1.83
C SER A 647 -0.17 4.52 -3.11
N GLY A 648 0.98 3.87 -2.94
CA GLY A 648 1.89 3.44 -3.99
C GLY A 648 1.63 2.01 -4.48
N GLY A 649 0.68 1.28 -3.87
CA GLY A 649 0.29 -0.08 -4.24
C GLY A 649 -1.17 -0.14 -4.73
N PRO A 650 -2.14 -0.46 -3.85
CA PRO A 650 -3.56 -0.55 -4.21
C PRO A 650 -4.15 0.74 -4.81
N LEU A 651 -5.16 0.64 -5.69
CA LEU A 651 -5.82 1.80 -6.29
C LEU A 651 -6.42 2.72 -5.20
N PRO A 652 -5.84 3.90 -4.93
CA PRO A 652 -6.30 4.80 -3.89
C PRO A 652 -7.70 5.33 -4.20
N LYS A 653 -8.43 5.66 -3.12
CA LYS A 653 -9.68 6.43 -3.19
C LYS A 653 -9.34 7.85 -2.78
N TYR A 654 -9.62 8.87 -3.58
CA TYR A 654 -9.50 10.24 -3.08
C TYR A 654 -10.82 10.71 -2.53
N LEU A 655 -10.74 11.73 -1.67
CA LEU A 655 -11.93 12.34 -1.09
C LEU A 655 -12.89 12.72 -2.19
N PRO A 656 -14.19 12.51 -1.97
CA PRO A 656 -15.15 13.03 -2.91
C PRO A 656 -14.92 14.53 -3.02
N GLY A 657 -14.76 15.01 -4.25
CA GLY A 657 -15.03 16.40 -4.55
C GLY A 657 -16.53 16.59 -4.34
N ALA A 658 -16.98 16.68 -3.09
CA ALA A 658 -18.38 16.90 -2.83
C ALA A 658 -18.71 18.33 -3.19
N PRO A 659 -19.97 18.48 -3.58
CA PRO A 659 -21.08 18.21 -2.67
C PRO A 659 -21.91 16.95 -2.97
N TYR A 660 -23.08 16.80 -2.32
CA TYR A 660 -24.12 15.84 -2.74
C TYR A 660 -24.44 16.04 -4.22
N ILE A 661 -24.65 14.92 -4.91
CA ILE A 661 -24.91 14.89 -6.35
C ILE A 661 -26.35 14.47 -6.65
N CYS A 662 -26.83 14.91 -7.79
CA CYS A 662 -28.14 14.57 -8.32
C CYS A 662 -28.02 13.99 -9.75
N ALA A 663 -29.15 13.74 -10.40
CA ALA A 663 -29.21 13.14 -11.74
C ALA A 663 -28.93 14.11 -12.91
N CYS A 664 -28.57 15.37 -12.61
CA CYS A 664 -28.29 16.30 -13.68
C CYS A 664 -27.00 15.94 -14.40
N ASP A 665 -27.08 15.85 -15.72
CA ASP A 665 -25.94 15.58 -16.58
C ASP A 665 -25.00 16.80 -16.69
N ASP A 666 -23.71 16.53 -16.88
CA ASP A 666 -22.68 17.49 -17.29
C ASP A 666 -22.82 17.69 -18.81
N GLY A 667 -23.95 18.23 -19.26
CA GLY A 667 -24.19 18.49 -20.68
C GLY A 667 -23.08 19.36 -21.30
N PRO A 668 -22.92 19.36 -22.64
CA PRO A 668 -21.81 20.05 -23.32
C PRO A 668 -21.72 21.57 -23.05
N ASN A 669 -22.83 22.18 -22.61
CA ASN A 669 -22.92 23.59 -22.24
C ASN A 669 -22.84 23.87 -20.72
N ARG A 670 -22.61 22.83 -19.90
CA ARG A 670 -22.43 22.92 -18.44
C ARG A 670 -21.19 22.14 -17.97
N PRO A 671 -19.98 22.46 -18.50
CA PRO A 671 -18.77 21.77 -18.07
C PRO A 671 -18.48 22.06 -16.59
N ASN A 672 -18.12 21.02 -15.82
CA ASN A 672 -17.67 21.05 -14.41
C ASN A 672 -18.73 21.00 -13.28
N LYS A 673 -19.80 20.19 -13.32
CA LYS A 673 -20.48 19.85 -12.04
C LYS A 673 -19.62 18.98 -11.12
N TYR A 674 -18.42 18.58 -11.54
CA TYR A 674 -17.42 18.07 -10.60
C TYR A 674 -17.07 19.07 -9.49
N LYS A 675 -17.22 20.38 -9.76
CA LYS A 675 -16.92 21.52 -8.87
C LYS A 675 -18.18 22.17 -8.25
N THR A 676 -19.38 21.67 -8.56
CA THR A 676 -20.66 22.22 -8.08
C THR A 676 -21.58 21.12 -7.58
N GLY A 677 -22.44 21.38 -6.61
CA GLY A 677 -23.42 20.39 -6.13
C GLY A 677 -24.31 20.96 -5.03
N PHE A 678 -24.79 20.11 -4.12
CA PHE A 678 -25.62 20.53 -2.99
C PHE A 678 -25.04 20.21 -1.60
N PHE A 679 -25.24 21.12 -0.65
CA PHE A 679 -25.20 20.80 0.78
C PHE A 679 -26.60 20.58 1.30
N TYR A 680 -26.74 19.55 2.12
CA TYR A 680 -28.01 19.21 2.72
C TYR A 680 -27.90 19.21 4.23
N GLU A 681 -28.64 20.13 4.86
CA GLU A 681 -28.73 20.23 6.31
C GLU A 681 -30.01 19.51 6.78
N LYS A 682 -29.83 18.31 7.35
CA LYS A 682 -30.91 17.60 8.01
C LYS A 682 -31.13 18.21 9.39
N SER A 683 -32.33 18.73 9.64
CA SER A 683 -32.72 19.23 10.96
C SER A 683 -33.83 18.35 11.52
N THR A 684 -33.67 17.90 12.76
CA THR A 684 -34.69 17.13 13.46
C THR A 684 -35.91 17.99 13.83
N PHE A 685 -35.75 19.31 13.85
CA PHE A 685 -36.75 20.27 14.37
C PHE A 685 -37.13 21.38 13.39
N SER A 686 -36.49 21.46 12.21
CA SER A 686 -36.79 22.46 11.18
C SER A 686 -36.86 21.83 9.79
N LYS A 687 -37.41 22.55 8.80
CA LYS A 687 -37.46 22.08 7.41
C LYS A 687 -36.03 21.82 6.94
N ASN A 688 -35.81 20.64 6.35
CA ASN A 688 -34.52 20.30 5.77
C ASN A 688 -34.15 21.34 4.71
N LYS A 689 -32.91 21.82 4.72
CA LYS A 689 -32.45 22.87 3.82
C LYS A 689 -31.47 22.31 2.83
N LEU A 690 -31.72 22.58 1.55
CA LEU A 690 -30.81 22.29 0.46
C LEU A 690 -30.15 23.61 0.03
N PHE A 691 -28.83 23.59 -0.10
CA PHE A 691 -28.04 24.73 -0.53
C PHE A 691 -27.23 24.34 -1.75
N ARG A 692 -27.11 25.24 -2.72
CA ARG A 692 -26.15 25.05 -3.82
C ARG A 692 -24.73 25.34 -3.31
N TYR A 693 -23.77 24.52 -3.75
CA TYR A 693 -22.34 24.78 -3.56
C TYR A 693 -21.67 24.99 -4.90
N GLU A 694 -20.81 26.00 -4.94
CA GLU A 694 -19.98 26.36 -6.08
C GLU A 694 -18.54 26.55 -5.59
N GLU A 695 -17.65 25.68 -6.07
CA GLU A 695 -16.23 25.81 -5.83
C GLU A 695 -15.67 26.90 -6.76
N GLY A 696 -15.35 28.08 -6.21
CA GLY A 696 -14.66 29.11 -6.99
C GLY A 696 -14.95 30.58 -6.71
N ILE A 697 -15.76 30.95 -5.70
CA ILE A 697 -15.84 32.37 -5.33
C ILE A 697 -14.60 32.73 -4.49
N SER A 698 -13.69 33.41 -5.16
CA SER A 698 -12.34 33.75 -4.76
C SER A 698 -12.24 34.64 -3.50
N ARG A 699 -11.33 34.24 -2.60
CA ARG A 699 -10.62 35.02 -1.55
C ARG A 699 -11.45 35.60 -0.39
N PRO A 700 -11.11 35.31 0.88
CA PRO A 700 -11.40 36.22 1.99
C PRO A 700 -10.44 37.41 1.89
N SER A 701 -10.76 38.40 1.05
CA SER A 701 -10.21 39.73 1.26
C SER A 701 -11.00 40.37 2.40
N LEU A 702 -10.34 40.54 3.54
CA LEU A 702 -10.81 41.30 4.70
C LEU A 702 -12.04 40.70 5.40
N ILE A 703 -11.81 39.64 6.18
CA ILE A 703 -12.69 39.34 7.31
C ILE A 703 -12.31 40.33 8.41
N SER A 704 -13.13 41.36 8.62
CA SER A 704 -13.07 42.17 9.84
C SER A 704 -13.37 41.26 11.03
N GLU A 705 -12.50 41.28 12.04
CA GLU A 705 -12.45 40.38 13.20
C GLU A 705 -13.72 40.34 14.08
N GLU A 706 -14.78 41.10 13.77
CA GLU A 706 -15.93 41.25 14.66
C GLU A 706 -17.29 40.83 14.07
N SER A 707 -17.37 40.36 12.83
CA SER A 707 -18.61 39.74 12.33
C SER A 707 -18.52 38.23 12.39
N SER A 708 -19.28 37.65 13.33
CA SER A 708 -19.59 36.22 13.46
C SER A 708 -19.45 35.43 12.16
N ILE A 709 -18.71 34.33 12.27
CA ILE A 709 -18.43 33.24 11.32
C ILE A 709 -19.71 32.76 10.61
N ASN A 710 -20.22 33.55 9.66
CA ASN A 710 -21.38 33.20 8.83
C ASN A 710 -20.95 33.19 7.36
N HIS A 711 -20.45 32.03 6.96
CA HIS A 711 -20.58 31.40 5.64
C HIS A 711 -20.55 32.31 4.39
N ASN A 712 -19.35 32.56 3.85
CA ASN A 712 -19.15 33.05 2.49
C ASN A 712 -18.87 31.93 1.47
N CYS A 713 -19.56 30.79 1.59
CA CYS A 713 -20.05 30.10 0.40
C CYS A 713 -21.42 30.73 0.12
N LEU A 714 -21.71 31.20 -1.10
CA LEU A 714 -23.05 31.64 -1.46
C LEU A 714 -24.01 30.44 -1.32
N LYS A 715 -24.54 30.24 -0.11
CA LYS A 715 -25.60 29.30 0.21
C LYS A 715 -26.89 29.85 -0.39
N ALA A 716 -27.02 29.80 -1.72
CA ALA A 716 -28.30 30.05 -2.36
C ALA A 716 -29.26 28.97 -1.86
N TYR A 717 -30.16 29.36 -0.97
CA TYR A 717 -31.18 28.49 -0.40
C TYR A 717 -32.11 28.02 -1.51
N ILE A 718 -32.45 26.73 -1.49
CA ILE A 718 -33.40 26.14 -2.42
C ILE A 718 -34.64 25.75 -1.61
N ASP A 719 -35.69 26.57 -1.76
CA ASP A 719 -36.92 26.56 -0.94
C ASP A 719 -37.66 25.21 -0.89
N ASP A 720 -37.55 24.39 -1.95
CA ASP A 720 -38.32 23.15 -2.10
C ASP A 720 -37.60 21.88 -1.63
N GLY A 721 -36.33 21.98 -1.21
CA GLY A 721 -35.50 20.83 -0.82
C GLY A 721 -35.27 19.83 -1.97
N LYS A 722 -35.42 20.25 -3.22
CA LYS A 722 -35.19 19.45 -4.43
C LYS A 722 -34.16 20.12 -5.33
N CYS A 723 -33.54 19.34 -6.20
CA CYS A 723 -32.70 19.92 -7.24
C CYS A 723 -33.57 20.73 -8.22
N PRO A 724 -33.28 22.02 -8.47
CA PRO A 724 -34.09 22.85 -9.36
C PRO A 724 -34.02 22.40 -10.83
N ASP A 725 -32.97 21.66 -11.21
CA ASP A 725 -32.76 21.19 -12.58
C ASP A 725 -33.46 19.84 -12.86
N CYS A 726 -33.35 18.87 -11.93
CA CYS A 726 -33.85 17.49 -12.16
C CYS A 726 -34.98 17.05 -11.22
N GLY A 727 -35.39 17.90 -10.27
CA GLY A 727 -36.44 17.59 -9.30
C GLY A 727 -36.08 16.52 -8.27
N MET A 728 -34.85 15.99 -8.26
CA MET A 728 -34.41 14.99 -7.28
C MET A 728 -34.51 15.56 -5.87
N SER A 729 -35.20 14.86 -4.97
CA SER A 729 -35.28 15.25 -3.56
C SER A 729 -33.92 15.18 -2.89
N ALA A 730 -33.64 16.08 -1.96
CA ALA A 730 -32.41 16.04 -1.18
C ALA A 730 -32.22 14.73 -0.40
N SER A 731 -33.31 14.06 -0.03
CA SER A 731 -33.28 12.71 0.58
C SER A 731 -32.87 11.61 -0.40
N ASP A 732 -33.03 11.81 -1.71
CA ASP A 732 -32.60 10.91 -2.77
C ASP A 732 -31.19 11.20 -3.29
N MET A 733 -30.67 12.40 -3.01
CA MET A 733 -29.29 12.74 -3.33
C MET A 733 -28.33 11.92 -2.49
N VAL A 734 -27.25 11.48 -3.12
CA VAL A 734 -26.17 10.77 -2.42
C VAL A 734 -24.95 11.67 -2.35
N LYS A 735 -24.14 11.45 -1.32
CA LYS A 735 -22.77 11.96 -1.34
C LYS A 735 -22.07 11.33 -2.53
N LYS A 736 -21.38 12.16 -3.30
CA LYS A 736 -20.58 11.70 -4.42
C LYS A 736 -19.64 10.57 -3.93
N PRO A 737 -19.64 9.39 -4.57
CA PRO A 737 -18.75 8.34 -4.14
C PRO A 737 -17.30 8.72 -4.44
N PRO A 738 -16.33 8.32 -3.59
CA PRO A 738 -14.93 8.54 -3.89
C PRO A 738 -14.54 7.78 -5.16
N ARG A 739 -13.81 8.45 -6.07
CA ARG A 739 -13.28 7.83 -7.28
C ARG A 739 -11.98 7.09 -6.97
N ARG A 740 -11.73 6.04 -7.75
CA ARG A 740 -10.43 5.38 -7.79
C ARG A 740 -9.48 6.22 -8.63
N HIS A 741 -8.23 6.28 -8.21
CA HIS A 741 -7.17 6.99 -8.91
C HIS A 741 -5.99 6.07 -9.15
N ARG A 742 -5.04 6.52 -9.97
CA ARG A 742 -3.78 5.80 -10.14
C ARG A 742 -2.99 5.84 -8.84
N PRO A 743 -2.30 4.75 -8.47
CA PRO A 743 -1.34 4.79 -7.40
C PRO A 743 -0.21 5.75 -7.74
N GLY A 744 0.36 6.35 -6.71
CA GLY A 744 1.33 7.43 -6.89
C GLY A 744 2.09 7.73 -5.61
N GLY A 745 3.14 8.51 -5.77
CA GLY A 745 3.95 9.05 -4.71
C GLY A 745 4.06 10.55 -4.87
N ASN A 746 4.81 11.18 -4.00
CA ASN A 746 4.96 12.62 -3.96
C ASN A 746 6.43 13.00 -3.85
N ILE A 747 6.80 14.17 -4.38
CA ILE A 747 8.12 14.75 -4.21
C ILE A 747 7.95 16.09 -3.51
N LEU A 748 8.70 16.28 -2.43
CA LEU A 748 8.94 17.55 -1.78
C LEU A 748 10.22 18.14 -2.37
N PHE A 749 10.07 19.12 -3.26
CA PHE A 749 11.16 19.87 -3.88
C PHE A 749 11.58 21.01 -2.97
N PHE A 750 12.83 21.00 -2.55
CA PHE A 750 13.41 22.06 -1.73
C PHE A 750 14.32 22.95 -2.58
N GLU A 751 14.04 24.25 -2.56
CA GLU A 751 14.81 25.26 -3.26
C GLU A 751 14.76 26.58 -2.47
N ASN A 752 15.93 27.13 -2.16
CA ASN A 752 16.08 28.41 -1.45
C ASN A 752 15.30 28.46 -0.12
N GLY A 753 15.29 27.37 0.66
CA GLY A 753 14.59 27.27 1.94
C GLY A 753 13.06 27.13 1.82
N LYS A 754 12.53 27.00 0.60
CA LYS A 754 11.10 26.78 0.33
C LYS A 754 10.86 25.36 -0.14
N VAL A 755 9.63 24.88 0.05
CA VAL A 755 9.18 23.55 -0.38
C VAL A 755 8.06 23.66 -1.42
N LYS A 756 8.10 22.78 -2.42
CA LYS A 756 7.02 22.54 -3.37
C LYS A 756 6.67 21.07 -3.39
N ILE A 757 5.38 20.73 -3.31
CA ILE A 757 4.90 19.34 -3.29
C ILE A 757 4.28 19.00 -4.64
N LYS A 758 4.74 17.91 -5.25
CA LYS A 758 4.26 17.43 -6.56
C LYS A 758 4.02 15.93 -6.53
N SER A 759 2.87 15.47 -7.02
CA SER A 759 2.60 14.05 -7.20
C SER A 759 3.21 13.48 -8.48
N ILE A 760 3.66 12.23 -8.38
CA ILE A 760 4.15 11.39 -9.48
C ILE A 760 3.33 10.10 -9.49
N PHE A 761 2.83 9.73 -10.66
CA PHE A 761 1.94 8.57 -10.84
C PHE A 761 2.64 7.45 -11.57
N SER A 762 2.05 6.26 -11.52
CA SER A 762 2.44 5.18 -12.41
C SER A 762 2.00 5.42 -13.86
N GLU A 763 2.85 5.00 -14.79
CA GLU A 763 2.55 4.90 -16.22
C GLU A 763 2.14 3.49 -16.67
N ILE A 764 2.19 2.51 -15.77
CA ILE A 764 1.74 1.14 -16.04
C ILE A 764 0.26 1.21 -16.48
N LYS A 765 -0.06 0.63 -17.65
CA LYS A 765 -1.41 0.68 -18.24
C LYS A 765 -2.48 0.15 -17.27
N GLN A 766 -2.17 -0.94 -16.57
CA GLN A 766 -3.03 -1.61 -15.60
C GLN A 766 -3.30 -0.79 -14.34
N SER A 767 -2.49 0.24 -14.07
CA SER A 767 -2.72 1.16 -12.95
C SER A 767 -3.85 2.16 -13.19
N LYS A 768 -4.35 2.27 -14.43
CA LYS A 768 -5.50 3.12 -14.76
C LYS A 768 -6.79 2.45 -14.27
N PRO A 769 -7.58 3.11 -13.40
CA PRO A 769 -8.84 2.55 -12.94
C PRO A 769 -9.80 2.26 -14.10
N ARG A 770 -10.32 1.04 -14.16
CA ARG A 770 -11.31 0.60 -15.17
C ARG A 770 -12.72 0.99 -14.76
N LYS A 771 -13.59 1.21 -15.75
CA LYS A 771 -14.99 1.60 -15.54
C LYS A 771 -15.88 0.42 -15.14
N GLY A 772 -15.58 -0.79 -15.62
CA GLY A 772 -16.29 -2.02 -15.23
C GLY A 772 -16.32 -2.26 -13.72
N PRO A 773 -15.16 -2.30 -13.03
CA PRO A 773 -15.08 -2.34 -11.56
C PRO A 773 -15.89 -1.25 -10.86
N LEU A 774 -15.89 -0.02 -11.37
CA LEU A 774 -16.67 1.09 -10.82
C LEU A 774 -18.18 0.87 -10.99
N CYS A 775 -18.62 0.34 -12.13
CA CYS A 775 -20.02 0.00 -12.39
C CYS A 775 -20.52 -1.07 -11.44
N GLU A 776 -19.77 -2.17 -11.29
CA GLU A 776 -20.14 -3.25 -10.38
C GLU A 776 -20.21 -2.76 -8.92
N LYS A 777 -19.25 -1.93 -8.50
CA LYS A 777 -19.25 -1.30 -7.16
C LYS A 777 -20.48 -0.41 -6.92
N GLN A 778 -21.00 0.23 -7.98
CA GLN A 778 -22.19 1.07 -7.93
C GLN A 778 -23.51 0.30 -8.11
N GLY A 779 -23.45 -1.03 -8.24
CA GLY A 779 -24.64 -1.86 -8.47
C GLY A 779 -25.21 -1.77 -9.89
N VAL A 780 -24.43 -1.31 -10.86
CA VAL A 780 -24.86 -1.26 -12.26
C VAL A 780 -24.54 -2.59 -12.93
N PHE A 781 -25.52 -3.17 -13.64
CA PHE A 781 -25.41 -4.50 -14.29
C PHE A 781 -25.02 -5.62 -13.31
N VAL A 782 -25.53 -5.56 -12.09
CA VAL A 782 -25.49 -6.69 -11.13
C VAL A 782 -26.88 -7.22 -10.79
N ASP A 783 -27.92 -6.48 -11.19
CA ASP A 783 -29.33 -6.84 -10.99
C ASP A 783 -29.91 -7.60 -12.19
N GLU A 784 -31.11 -8.14 -11.99
CA GLU A 784 -31.89 -8.81 -13.02
C GLU A 784 -32.24 -7.88 -14.19
N MET A 785 -32.11 -8.40 -15.42
CA MET A 785 -32.65 -7.77 -16.63
C MET A 785 -33.76 -8.63 -17.25
N MET A 786 -34.64 -8.03 -18.04
CA MET A 786 -35.78 -8.70 -18.68
C MET A 786 -36.00 -8.20 -20.11
N LEU A 787 -36.72 -8.97 -20.93
CA LEU A 787 -37.12 -8.50 -22.26
C LEU A 787 -38.25 -7.45 -22.17
N GLU A 788 -38.06 -6.32 -22.83
CA GLU A 788 -39.06 -5.25 -22.90
C GLU A 788 -40.30 -5.72 -23.69
N GLY A 789 -41.47 -5.59 -23.08
CA GLY A 789 -42.76 -5.86 -23.72
C GLY A 789 -43.13 -7.35 -23.89
N ILE A 790 -42.20 -8.27 -23.62
CA ILE A 790 -42.44 -9.72 -23.71
C ILE A 790 -42.83 -10.27 -22.33
N LYS A 791 -44.15 -10.29 -22.07
CA LYS A 791 -44.77 -10.76 -20.82
C LYS A 791 -45.53 -12.08 -20.96
N SER A 792 -45.32 -12.82 -22.05
CA SER A 792 -45.90 -14.15 -22.25
C SER A 792 -45.12 -14.94 -23.30
N GLU A 793 -45.19 -16.27 -23.23
CA GLU A 793 -44.62 -17.16 -24.26
C GLU A 793 -45.22 -16.90 -25.65
N ILE A 794 -46.51 -16.58 -25.73
CA ILE A 794 -47.17 -16.20 -27.00
C ILE A 794 -46.51 -14.97 -27.61
N LYS A 795 -46.24 -13.92 -26.81
CA LYS A 795 -45.56 -12.72 -27.29
C LYS A 795 -44.11 -13.02 -27.72
N PHE A 796 -43.43 -13.89 -26.97
CA PHE A 796 -42.09 -14.35 -27.33
C PHE A 796 -42.08 -15.10 -28.67
N ASN A 797 -43.02 -16.01 -28.88
CA ASN A 797 -43.13 -16.78 -30.12
C ASN A 797 -43.49 -15.90 -31.32
N ASN A 798 -44.33 -14.88 -31.11
CA ASN A 798 -44.71 -13.90 -32.13
C ASN A 798 -43.62 -12.85 -32.44
N TRP A 799 -42.57 -12.75 -31.62
CA TRP A 799 -41.43 -11.89 -31.92
C TRP A 799 -40.76 -12.36 -33.22
N LYS A 800 -40.56 -11.44 -34.18
CA LYS A 800 -39.93 -11.74 -35.47
C LYS A 800 -38.41 -11.77 -35.35
N HIS A 801 -37.79 -12.77 -35.98
CA HIS A 801 -36.38 -13.11 -35.83
C HIS A 801 -35.38 -11.94 -35.91
N LYS A 802 -35.52 -11.09 -36.93
CA LYS A 802 -34.59 -9.98 -37.22
C LYS A 802 -35.00 -8.62 -36.67
N ILE A 803 -36.10 -8.53 -35.93
CA ILE A 803 -36.54 -7.26 -35.34
C ILE A 803 -35.91 -7.16 -33.96
N PRO A 804 -35.05 -6.18 -33.67
CA PRO A 804 -34.48 -6.04 -32.33
C PRO A 804 -35.55 -5.60 -31.33
N ILE A 805 -35.45 -6.11 -30.10
CA ILE A 805 -36.13 -5.59 -28.91
C ILE A 805 -35.08 -5.24 -27.86
N ASN A 806 -35.49 -4.59 -26.77
CA ASN A 806 -34.59 -4.25 -25.69
C ASN A 806 -34.59 -5.32 -24.59
N ILE A 807 -33.41 -5.68 -24.10
CA ILE A 807 -33.24 -6.16 -22.72
C ILE A 807 -33.15 -4.93 -21.82
N ILE A 808 -33.94 -4.91 -20.75
CA ILE A 808 -34.05 -3.77 -19.84
C ILE A 808 -33.76 -4.18 -18.40
N SER A 809 -33.15 -3.30 -17.61
CA SER A 809 -33.03 -3.53 -16.17
C SER A 809 -34.43 -3.67 -15.54
N LYS A 810 -34.66 -4.73 -14.76
CA LYS A 810 -35.98 -5.03 -14.17
C LYS A 810 -36.46 -3.90 -13.27
N ASN A 811 -35.55 -3.35 -12.47
CA ASN A 811 -35.80 -2.20 -11.63
C ASN A 811 -35.08 -0.97 -12.19
N PRO A 812 -35.71 0.22 -12.15
CA PRO A 812 -35.00 1.46 -12.36
C PRO A 812 -33.92 1.65 -11.28
N PHE A 813 -32.77 2.17 -11.67
CA PHE A 813 -31.73 2.55 -10.73
C PHE A 813 -31.66 4.08 -10.61
N LYS A 814 -31.22 4.57 -9.45
CA LYS A 814 -30.97 6.01 -9.27
C LYS A 814 -29.75 6.39 -10.08
N TYR A 815 -29.93 7.26 -11.06
CA TYR A 815 -28.84 7.78 -11.87
C TYR A 815 -28.27 9.03 -11.23
N TYR A 816 -26.94 9.08 -11.21
CA TYR A 816 -26.21 10.28 -10.85
C TYR A 816 -25.39 10.68 -12.07
N GLY A 817 -25.34 11.98 -12.39
CA GLY A 817 -24.74 12.50 -13.64
C GLY A 817 -23.26 12.15 -13.85
N ASN A 818 -22.59 11.62 -12.83
CA ASN A 818 -21.18 11.22 -12.87
C ASN A 818 -20.96 9.72 -13.12
N MET A 819 -22.04 8.94 -13.27
CA MET A 819 -21.98 7.52 -13.58
C MET A 819 -21.67 7.34 -15.06
N GLU A 820 -20.77 6.40 -15.37
CA GLU A 820 -20.35 6.10 -16.74
C GLU A 820 -20.90 4.74 -17.15
N PHE A 821 -21.35 4.64 -18.40
CA PHE A 821 -22.03 3.46 -18.92
C PHE A 821 -21.38 3.00 -20.22
N PRO A 822 -21.47 1.70 -20.54
CA PRO A 822 -20.98 1.21 -21.80
C PRO A 822 -21.81 1.77 -22.95
N SER A 823 -21.18 1.90 -24.12
CA SER A 823 -21.81 2.38 -25.35
C SER A 823 -22.41 1.24 -26.19
N ARG A 824 -21.86 0.03 -26.03
CA ARG A 824 -22.21 -1.16 -26.81
C ARG A 824 -22.14 -2.40 -25.92
N VAL A 825 -23.00 -3.36 -26.25
CA VAL A 825 -22.97 -4.72 -25.69
C VAL A 825 -22.81 -5.74 -26.82
N GLN A 826 -22.14 -6.84 -26.52
CA GLN A 826 -22.02 -8.01 -27.37
C GLN A 826 -22.41 -9.26 -26.58
N TYR A 827 -23.11 -10.19 -27.24
CA TYR A 827 -23.56 -11.45 -26.67
C TYR A 827 -22.71 -12.58 -27.20
N VAL A 828 -22.20 -13.41 -26.30
CA VAL A 828 -21.24 -14.45 -26.62
C VAL A 828 -21.65 -15.74 -25.91
N THR A 829 -21.63 -16.87 -26.60
CA THR A 829 -21.88 -18.19 -26.00
C THR A 829 -20.69 -19.12 -26.21
N PHE A 830 -20.59 -20.12 -25.36
CA PHE A 830 -19.48 -21.06 -25.44
C PHE A 830 -19.60 -22.00 -26.65
N SER A 831 -20.80 -22.43 -27.03
CA SER A 831 -21.03 -23.32 -28.17
C SER A 831 -21.02 -22.63 -29.54
N GLU A 832 -21.53 -21.40 -29.65
CA GLU A 832 -21.78 -20.70 -30.92
C GLU A 832 -20.88 -19.47 -31.14
N GLY A 833 -20.06 -19.08 -30.16
CA GLY A 833 -19.19 -17.91 -30.29
C GLY A 833 -19.96 -16.59 -30.19
N GLU A 834 -19.67 -15.63 -31.08
CA GLU A 834 -20.39 -14.36 -31.15
C GLU A 834 -21.74 -14.56 -31.80
N LEU A 835 -22.79 -14.13 -31.10
CA LEU A 835 -24.13 -14.11 -31.65
C LEU A 835 -24.34 -12.82 -32.44
N ASP A 836 -25.09 -12.92 -33.53
CA ASP A 836 -25.40 -11.77 -34.39
C ASP A 836 -26.08 -10.63 -33.60
N GLY A 837 -25.93 -9.38 -34.05
CA GLY A 837 -26.75 -8.29 -33.52
C GLY A 837 -26.35 -7.73 -32.14
N GLY A 838 -25.05 -7.62 -31.86
CA GLY A 838 -24.54 -6.78 -30.77
C GLY A 838 -25.11 -5.36 -30.81
N GLY A 839 -25.61 -4.86 -29.68
CA GLY A 839 -26.53 -3.73 -29.60
C GLY A 839 -25.94 -2.46 -29.00
N ARG A 840 -26.67 -1.35 -29.16
CA ARG A 840 -26.38 -0.11 -28.42
C ARG A 840 -26.87 -0.26 -26.98
N VAL A 841 -26.04 0.16 -26.03
CA VAL A 841 -26.49 0.33 -24.65
C VAL A 841 -26.95 1.77 -24.48
N ARG A 842 -28.16 1.93 -23.96
CA ARG A 842 -28.82 3.22 -23.74
C ARG A 842 -29.35 3.29 -22.32
N ILE A 843 -29.50 4.51 -21.84
CA ILE A 843 -30.09 4.79 -20.54
C ILE A 843 -31.30 5.66 -20.80
N GLU A 844 -32.47 5.19 -20.41
CA GLU A 844 -33.72 5.92 -20.60
C GLU A 844 -34.33 6.35 -19.27
N PRO A 845 -35.03 7.50 -19.22
CA PRO A 845 -35.79 7.91 -18.04
C PRO A 845 -36.83 6.86 -17.61
N SER A 846 -36.97 6.67 -16.31
CA SER A 846 -38.11 5.98 -15.69
C SER A 846 -39.24 6.99 -15.39
N GLU A 847 -40.23 6.60 -14.59
CA GLU A 847 -41.30 7.48 -14.07
C GLU A 847 -40.73 8.71 -13.36
N LYS A 848 -39.63 8.54 -12.60
CA LYS A 848 -38.90 9.66 -12.03
C LYS A 848 -37.78 10.10 -12.97
N PRO A 849 -37.59 11.41 -13.21
CA PRO A 849 -36.61 11.94 -14.17
C PRO A 849 -35.15 11.55 -13.85
N TYR A 850 -34.89 11.24 -12.57
CA TYR A 850 -33.60 10.84 -12.02
C TYR A 850 -33.42 9.34 -11.82
N GLU A 851 -34.47 8.55 -12.03
CA GLU A 851 -34.36 7.11 -12.12
C GLU A 851 -34.23 6.74 -13.60
N LYS A 852 -33.37 5.77 -13.87
CA LYS A 852 -33.09 5.34 -15.23
C LYS A 852 -33.23 3.83 -15.36
N ILE A 853 -33.54 3.40 -16.57
CA ILE A 853 -33.56 2.01 -16.98
C ILE A 853 -32.44 1.83 -18.00
N VAL A 854 -31.62 0.80 -17.81
CA VAL A 854 -30.65 0.40 -18.84
C VAL A 854 -31.42 -0.33 -19.92
N LYS A 855 -31.21 0.04 -21.18
CA LYS A 855 -31.72 -0.67 -22.36
C LYS A 855 -30.58 -1.14 -23.23
N GLN A 856 -30.69 -2.35 -23.76
CA GLN A 856 -29.72 -2.87 -24.71
C GLN A 856 -30.41 -3.69 -25.80
N ASP A 857 -30.03 -3.47 -27.05
CA ASP A 857 -30.69 -4.12 -28.19
C ASP A 857 -30.28 -5.59 -28.31
N ILE A 858 -31.24 -6.47 -28.61
CA ILE A 858 -31.01 -7.86 -28.97
C ILE A 858 -32.03 -8.34 -30.02
N VAL A 859 -31.62 -9.19 -30.95
CA VAL A 859 -32.51 -9.86 -31.93
C VAL A 859 -32.90 -11.26 -31.43
N LYS A 860 -33.99 -11.83 -31.96
CA LYS A 860 -34.55 -13.07 -31.41
C LYS A 860 -33.62 -14.25 -31.60
N ASP A 861 -33.00 -14.38 -32.76
CA ASP A 861 -32.06 -15.46 -33.07
C ASP A 861 -30.96 -15.52 -32.01
N SER A 862 -30.36 -14.36 -31.72
CA SER A 862 -29.31 -14.23 -30.71
C SER A 862 -29.84 -14.45 -29.30
N PHE A 863 -31.04 -13.97 -28.98
CA PHE A 863 -31.64 -14.26 -27.69
C PHE A 863 -31.97 -15.74 -27.51
N GLU A 864 -32.38 -16.44 -28.57
CA GLU A 864 -32.63 -17.89 -28.57
C GLU A 864 -31.34 -18.68 -28.42
N GLY A 865 -30.27 -18.35 -29.16
CA GLY A 865 -28.94 -18.93 -28.94
C GLY A 865 -28.44 -18.68 -27.52
N PHE A 866 -28.59 -17.44 -27.03
CA PHE A 866 -28.23 -17.06 -25.67
C PHE A 866 -29.02 -17.83 -24.60
N LYS A 867 -30.34 -17.97 -24.79
CA LYS A 867 -31.27 -18.74 -23.95
C LYS A 867 -30.88 -20.21 -23.90
N ASP A 868 -30.64 -20.80 -25.06
CA ASP A 868 -30.39 -22.23 -25.17
C ASP A 868 -29.02 -22.59 -24.58
N SER A 869 -27.99 -21.77 -24.82
CA SER A 869 -26.70 -21.88 -24.13
C SER A 869 -26.80 -21.77 -22.60
N ALA A 870 -27.66 -20.89 -22.08
CA ALA A 870 -27.84 -20.75 -20.65
C ALA A 870 -28.71 -21.86 -20.00
N LYS A 871 -29.49 -22.61 -20.79
CA LYS A 871 -30.28 -23.77 -20.32
C LYS A 871 -29.44 -25.03 -20.19
N HIS A 872 -28.47 -25.24 -21.07
CA HIS A 872 -27.67 -26.45 -21.06
C HIS A 872 -26.65 -26.44 -19.92
N LYS A 873 -26.53 -27.59 -19.23
CA LYS A 873 -25.58 -27.77 -18.13
C LYS A 873 -24.12 -27.61 -18.62
N GLU A 874 -23.86 -27.92 -19.88
CA GLU A 874 -22.52 -27.95 -20.47
C GLU A 874 -22.11 -26.67 -21.20
N ASP A 875 -22.99 -25.66 -21.28
CA ASP A 875 -22.75 -24.45 -22.07
C ASP A 875 -22.80 -23.17 -21.21
N PHE A 876 -22.18 -22.10 -21.71
CA PHE A 876 -22.07 -20.80 -21.05
C PHE A 876 -22.58 -19.67 -21.94
N ALA A 877 -23.06 -18.62 -21.28
CA ALA A 877 -23.48 -17.37 -21.91
C ALA A 877 -22.78 -16.20 -21.22
N PHE A 878 -22.32 -15.24 -22.02
CA PHE A 878 -21.57 -14.07 -21.58
C PHE A 878 -22.09 -12.80 -22.23
N THR A 879 -21.98 -11.71 -21.50
CA THR A 879 -22.14 -10.35 -22.02
C THR A 879 -20.79 -9.65 -22.00
N ARG A 880 -20.50 -8.91 -23.06
CA ARG A 880 -19.32 -8.06 -23.19
C ARG A 880 -19.75 -6.61 -23.38
N TYR A 881 -19.34 -5.75 -22.47
CA TYR A 881 -19.64 -4.32 -22.47
C TYR A 881 -18.43 -3.49 -22.87
N TYR A 882 -18.66 -2.48 -23.72
CA TYR A 882 -17.61 -1.58 -24.22
C TYR A 882 -17.78 -0.16 -23.67
N PHE A 883 -16.84 0.29 -22.85
CA PHE A 883 -16.79 1.64 -22.27
C PHE A 883 -15.91 2.62 -23.09
N GLY A 884 -15.79 2.36 -24.38
CA GLY A 884 -14.92 3.04 -25.33
C GLY A 884 -14.15 2.02 -26.18
N LEU A 885 -13.12 2.47 -26.89
CA LEU A 885 -12.33 1.59 -27.76
C LEU A 885 -11.49 0.56 -27.00
N ASN A 886 -11.11 0.85 -25.74
CA ASN A 886 -10.06 0.12 -25.03
C ASN A 886 -10.44 -0.35 -23.61
N ASP A 887 -11.69 -0.16 -23.16
CA ASP A 887 -12.14 -0.63 -21.84
C ASP A 887 -13.34 -1.55 -22.02
N ILE A 888 -13.12 -2.82 -21.66
CA ILE A 888 -14.06 -3.91 -21.85
C ILE A 888 -14.42 -4.46 -20.47
N TRP A 889 -15.68 -4.83 -20.29
CA TRP A 889 -16.13 -5.57 -19.13
C TRP A 889 -16.95 -6.79 -19.56
N ASP A 890 -16.45 -7.97 -19.19
CA ASP A 890 -17.09 -9.23 -19.50
C ASP A 890 -17.80 -9.80 -18.27
N ARG A 891 -18.92 -10.48 -18.50
CA ARG A 891 -19.73 -11.06 -17.43
C ARG A 891 -20.45 -12.32 -17.87
N GLU A 892 -20.24 -13.39 -17.11
CA GLU A 892 -21.08 -14.60 -17.20
C GLU A 892 -22.49 -14.28 -16.68
N ILE A 893 -23.49 -14.80 -17.36
CA ILE A 893 -24.90 -14.58 -17.02
C ILE A 893 -25.65 -15.90 -16.83
N ASN A 894 -26.76 -15.83 -16.11
CA ASN A 894 -27.67 -16.93 -15.87
C ASN A 894 -29.08 -16.53 -16.30
N ILE A 895 -29.71 -17.36 -17.14
CA ILE A 895 -31.05 -17.08 -17.68
C ILE A 895 -32.13 -17.93 -17.00
N SER A 896 -31.72 -19.05 -16.38
CA SER A 896 -32.58 -20.23 -16.31
C SER A 896 -33.13 -20.56 -14.92
N LYS A 897 -32.76 -19.86 -13.84
CA LYS A 897 -33.26 -20.20 -12.49
C LYS A 897 -34.73 -19.88 -12.27
N HIS A 898 -35.23 -18.74 -12.75
CA HIS A 898 -36.63 -18.35 -12.50
C HIS A 898 -37.64 -19.05 -13.43
N PHE A 899 -37.30 -19.20 -14.72
CA PHE A 899 -38.18 -19.86 -15.70
C PHE A 899 -38.38 -21.34 -15.37
N LEU A 900 -37.30 -22.08 -15.12
CA LEU A 900 -37.41 -23.52 -14.82
C LEU A 900 -38.05 -23.77 -13.45
N ALA A 901 -37.74 -22.96 -12.44
CA ALA A 901 -38.35 -23.10 -11.12
C ALA A 901 -39.85 -22.77 -11.14
N LYS A 902 -40.27 -21.70 -11.82
CA LYS A 902 -41.70 -21.39 -11.99
C LYS A 902 -42.42 -22.43 -12.85
N ALA A 903 -41.81 -22.92 -13.94
CA ALA A 903 -42.38 -23.98 -14.76
C ALA A 903 -42.54 -25.29 -13.98
N GLN A 904 -41.57 -25.61 -13.11
CA GLN A 904 -41.65 -26.76 -12.19
C GLN A 904 -42.73 -26.55 -11.12
N ASP A 905 -42.78 -25.38 -10.48
CA ASP A 905 -43.80 -25.04 -9.48
C ASP A 905 -45.21 -25.04 -10.08
N TRP A 906 -45.36 -24.53 -11.30
CA TRP A 906 -46.61 -24.58 -12.07
C TRP A 906 -46.97 -26.00 -12.47
N ALA A 907 -46.03 -26.81 -12.98
CA ALA A 907 -46.28 -28.21 -13.30
C ALA A 907 -46.64 -29.03 -12.05
N GLN A 908 -46.08 -28.67 -10.89
CA GLN A 908 -46.38 -29.28 -9.60
C GLN A 908 -47.75 -28.85 -9.09
N LYS A 909 -48.10 -27.56 -9.12
CA LYS A 909 -49.46 -27.05 -8.84
C LYS A 909 -50.49 -27.70 -9.76
N ARG A 910 -50.24 -27.73 -11.06
CA ARG A 910 -51.12 -28.39 -12.04
C ARG A 910 -51.28 -29.88 -11.76
N ARG A 911 -50.22 -30.59 -11.36
CA ARG A 911 -50.34 -31.99 -10.91
C ARG A 911 -51.16 -32.11 -9.63
N THR A 912 -50.94 -31.24 -8.66
CA THR A 912 -51.69 -31.20 -7.41
C THR A 912 -53.17 -30.89 -7.66
N ASP A 913 -53.49 -29.96 -8.54
CA ASP A 913 -54.86 -29.62 -8.95
C ASP A 913 -55.50 -30.79 -9.72
N ILE A 914 -54.79 -31.42 -10.66
CA ILE A 914 -55.29 -32.61 -11.36
C ILE A 914 -55.55 -33.78 -10.38
N ILE A 915 -54.66 -33.98 -9.39
CA ILE A 915 -54.80 -35.04 -8.38
C ILE A 915 -55.92 -34.75 -7.38
N ASN A 916 -56.08 -33.49 -6.98
CA ASN A 916 -57.08 -33.08 -5.98
C ASN A 916 -58.49 -32.98 -6.55
N THR A 917 -58.68 -33.13 -7.86
CA THR A 917 -60.01 -32.89 -8.43
C THR A 917 -60.45 -33.92 -9.46
N ALA A 918 -61.12 -34.95 -8.95
CA ALA A 918 -62.22 -35.59 -9.66
C ALA A 918 -63.45 -34.65 -9.81
N GLU A 919 -63.52 -33.55 -9.05
CA GLU A 919 -64.60 -32.54 -9.09
C GLU A 919 -64.32 -31.31 -10.00
N PHE A 920 -63.11 -31.12 -10.53
CA PHE A 920 -62.79 -29.93 -11.37
C PHE A 920 -63.31 -30.07 -12.80
N PHE A 921 -63.38 -31.30 -13.32
CA PHE A 921 -63.85 -31.54 -14.69
C PHE A 921 -65.35 -31.23 -14.90
N SER A 922 -66.15 -31.13 -13.83
CA SER A 922 -67.56 -30.71 -13.91
C SER A 922 -67.77 -29.19 -13.78
N SER A 923 -66.74 -28.44 -13.40
CA SER A 923 -66.77 -26.97 -13.26
C SER A 923 -65.71 -26.25 -14.11
N TYR A 924 -65.04 -26.98 -15.01
CA TYR A 924 -63.99 -26.45 -15.86
C TYR A 924 -64.54 -25.41 -16.83
N ASP A 925 -64.27 -24.14 -16.52
CA ASP A 925 -64.56 -23.00 -17.38
C ASP A 925 -63.41 -22.81 -18.39
N PRO A 926 -63.66 -22.94 -19.71
CA PRO A 926 -62.67 -22.64 -20.74
C PRO A 926 -62.17 -21.18 -20.72
N GLU A 927 -62.88 -20.24 -20.08
CA GLU A 927 -62.38 -18.88 -19.81
C GLU A 927 -61.34 -18.83 -18.69
N TYR A 928 -61.25 -19.84 -17.82
CA TYR A 928 -60.21 -19.93 -16.79
C TYR A 928 -58.82 -20.07 -17.43
N GLU A 929 -58.69 -20.82 -18.53
CA GLU A 929 -57.44 -20.90 -19.32
C GLU A 929 -57.10 -19.59 -20.05
N LYS A 930 -58.10 -18.75 -20.37
CA LYS A 930 -57.87 -17.42 -20.96
C LYS A 930 -57.47 -16.37 -19.93
N THR A 931 -57.84 -16.56 -18.66
CA THR A 931 -57.61 -15.59 -17.57
C THR A 931 -56.40 -15.94 -16.70
N HIS A 932 -56.02 -17.21 -16.58
CA HIS A 932 -54.73 -17.65 -16.04
C HIS A 932 -53.63 -17.52 -17.10
N ILE A 933 -53.39 -16.27 -17.48
CA ILE A 933 -52.21 -15.88 -18.25
C ILE A 933 -51.00 -16.29 -17.40
N ASP A 934 -50.23 -17.26 -17.90
CA ASP A 934 -48.90 -17.61 -17.42
C ASP A 934 -48.18 -16.32 -16.97
N GLU A 935 -47.89 -16.20 -15.67
CA GLU A 935 -47.11 -15.08 -15.10
C GLU A 935 -45.65 -15.21 -15.55
N PHE A 936 -45.47 -15.03 -16.86
CA PHE A 936 -44.22 -14.92 -17.57
C PHE A 936 -43.65 -13.55 -17.21
N ASP A 937 -42.88 -13.50 -16.12
CA ASP A 937 -42.16 -12.31 -15.63
C ASP A 937 -41.02 -11.84 -16.57
N GLY A 938 -41.07 -12.24 -17.84
CA GLY A 938 -39.97 -12.16 -18.77
C GLY A 938 -38.93 -13.22 -18.48
N MET A 939 -38.16 -13.58 -19.49
CA MET A 939 -36.94 -14.35 -19.28
C MET A 939 -35.91 -13.43 -18.62
N ILE A 940 -35.57 -13.75 -17.37
CA ILE A 940 -34.68 -12.94 -16.51
C ILE A 940 -33.22 -13.29 -16.83
N ILE A 941 -32.41 -12.26 -17.06
CA ILE A 941 -30.95 -12.36 -17.17
C ILE A 941 -30.34 -11.88 -15.85
N GLU A 942 -29.69 -12.79 -15.14
CA GLU A 942 -28.99 -12.55 -13.88
C GLU A 942 -27.48 -12.50 -14.14
N PHE A 943 -26.80 -11.42 -13.72
CA PHE A 943 -25.35 -11.34 -13.81
C PHE A 943 -24.69 -12.11 -12.69
N ARG A 944 -23.73 -12.98 -13.02
CA ARG A 944 -23.00 -13.73 -12.00
C ARG A 944 -21.91 -12.87 -11.37
N THR A 945 -21.94 -12.77 -10.06
CA THR A 945 -20.81 -12.23 -9.27
C THR A 945 -19.76 -13.30 -8.95
N ILE A 946 -20.11 -14.57 -9.15
CA ILE A 946 -19.27 -15.74 -8.86
C ILE A 946 -19.27 -16.68 -10.09
N PRO A 947 -18.09 -17.11 -10.57
CA PRO A 947 -17.98 -18.07 -11.66
C PRO A 947 -18.68 -19.40 -11.37
N ASP A 948 -19.26 -20.02 -12.40
CA ASP A 948 -19.69 -21.42 -12.32
C ASP A 948 -18.49 -22.36 -12.43
N PHE A 949 -17.79 -22.55 -11.29
CA PHE A 949 -16.58 -23.38 -11.24
C PHE A 949 -16.82 -24.83 -11.69
N GLU A 950 -18.04 -25.37 -11.52
CA GLU A 950 -18.34 -26.75 -11.94
C GLU A 950 -18.43 -26.87 -13.45
N LYS A 951 -19.14 -25.95 -14.11
CA LYS A 951 -19.19 -25.93 -15.58
C LYS A 951 -17.81 -25.73 -16.19
N ARG A 952 -16.93 -24.98 -15.51
CA ARG A 952 -15.58 -24.70 -16.01
C ARG A 952 -14.65 -25.92 -15.96
N LYS A 953 -15.01 -27.00 -15.25
CA LYS A 953 -14.28 -28.29 -15.32
C LYS A 953 -14.50 -29.03 -16.64
N ASN A 954 -15.42 -28.58 -17.49
CA ASN A 954 -15.67 -29.20 -18.77
C ASN A 954 -14.39 -29.13 -19.64
N PRO A 955 -13.93 -30.26 -20.24
CA PRO A 955 -12.68 -30.33 -21.00
C PRO A 955 -12.64 -29.41 -22.23
N HIS A 956 -13.79 -28.89 -22.66
CA HIS A 956 -13.87 -27.93 -23.75
C HIS A 956 -13.62 -26.49 -23.30
N VAL A 957 -13.59 -26.18 -22.00
CA VAL A 957 -13.17 -24.88 -21.47
C VAL A 957 -11.64 -24.84 -21.45
N CYS A 958 -11.06 -24.06 -22.35
CA CYS A 958 -9.62 -24.12 -22.63
C CYS A 958 -8.72 -23.53 -21.55
N GLY A 959 -9.27 -23.05 -20.44
CA GLY A 959 -8.50 -22.37 -19.41
C GLY A 959 -8.70 -22.76 -17.98
N TYR A 960 -9.46 -23.81 -17.70
CA TYR A 960 -9.74 -24.24 -16.33
C TYR A 960 -9.23 -25.65 -16.05
#